data_AF-A0A4U1Z388-F1
#
_entry.id   AF-A0A4U1Z388-F1
#
_cell.length_a   1.000
_cell.length_b   1.000
_cell.length_c   1.000
_cell.angle_alpha   90.00
_cell.angle_beta   90.00
_cell.angle_gamma   90.00
#
_symmetry.space_group_name_H-M   'P 1'
#
loop_
_entity.id
_entity.type
_entity.pdbx_description
1 polymer ?
#
loop_
_entity_poly.entity_id
_entity_poly.type
_entity_poly.pdbx_seq_one_letter_code
_entity_poly.pdbx_strand_id
1 'polypeptide(L)'
;MKKLFNVSLLASAMFLAGCGDDSSSSGASTTIQYEQYIQDSLAQATSIKFQLAGADIAVPLPSFALMDASDGTLGLPTGGDDSLTNPIAAMNTMDGWSTSMPIIMNFEGTGLTDGFATGGVYLLKLSGSLTSDTVPSVAGVLTLGTDFKVLSNASTDTFTIVFNDSLDASSEYVLALSNELTDVNGDPVGMSASYAALKSSAVTYTEGSLAQAQQITQGVEKIFAGATAAGAINLDTENIIYSTWFTTESVGDSLFATKAATATGLASANLNGVWKDSANPNSVDLTAAYTMQFGSTELFKTALANDTDFDKYVAGDDATTTAILKGAINGLYGATDNVDVTQGFVQLPYYLETSATEWNSQPFESGMPSLAKVSSALSDSAEQANMATQLAAAGIDTSILATEQTEQLKLIGLNLTMADGSPLDSERVITKYSPVPQVKSLESVEFLLFTPNGTDPTDIVIYQHGITSAKENAYAFAYNLARAGVAVLAIDLPIHGTRSLDDQRSANADVLAYLNLTNLPVARDNVRQSALDVMGLRASLTASLQAGLLASSPLKGFNIATGSQVKLLGHSLGGIVGTTAVASSNRTLGSTTADALYSFSAAAIENSGGQISNLLLGSPFFGPQVKHNVALGASVEYASYAAASCTNSSDKLCYETFESSATTEQKAAMTAAFQQFAYAAQTVLDTIDPYANADYLLEASTQMPIYMGQVQGDETVPNTVADAPFAGTTPLATKLGLTVVDASNTTPNGTNDFVKFGKDAVHSTFVAPQDDSTPLPLDLSHHVSMQTQAVDFLLDNALTAASIDGSVLE
;
A
#
# COMPACT_ATOMS: atom_id res chain seq x y z
N MET A 1 27.58 3.60 5.86
CA MET A 1 28.01 4.73 5.00
C MET A 1 27.27 4.60 3.68
N LYS A 2 26.24 5.43 3.45
CA LYS A 2 25.44 5.50 2.22
C LYS A 2 26.38 5.65 1.03
N LYS A 3 26.69 4.56 0.33
CA LYS A 3 27.62 4.55 -0.82
C LYS A 3 26.80 4.33 -2.08
N LEU A 4 25.99 5.31 -2.43
CA LEU A 4 25.59 5.52 -3.82
C LEU A 4 25.88 6.93 -4.23
N PHE A 5 26.15 7.03 -5.54
CA PHE A 5 26.00 8.22 -6.36
C PHE A 5 26.00 9.49 -5.51
N ASN A 6 27.18 9.88 -5.02
CA ASN A 6 27.38 11.28 -4.68
C ASN A 6 27.28 12.00 -6.03
N VAL A 7 26.05 12.36 -6.39
CA VAL A 7 25.76 13.22 -7.53
C VAL A 7 26.54 14.55 -7.39
N SER A 8 26.93 14.88 -6.15
CA SER A 8 27.86 15.93 -5.74
C SER A 8 29.33 15.75 -6.15
N LEU A 9 29.80 14.55 -6.52
CA LEU A 9 31.19 14.25 -6.87
C LEU A 9 31.42 13.96 -8.36
N LEU A 10 30.44 14.20 -9.24
CA LEU A 10 30.57 14.07 -10.70
C LEU A 10 31.24 15.29 -11.39
N ALA A 11 32.03 16.08 -10.68
CA ALA A 11 32.46 17.41 -11.14
C ALA A 11 33.63 17.43 -12.15
N SER A 12 34.29 16.32 -12.47
CA SER A 12 35.60 16.40 -13.16
C SER A 12 35.59 16.07 -14.66
N ALA A 13 34.57 15.38 -15.19
CA ALA A 13 34.57 14.91 -16.58
C ALA A 13 33.59 15.67 -17.50
N MET A 14 32.54 16.30 -16.95
CA MET A 14 31.47 16.91 -17.75
C MET A 14 31.74 18.36 -18.19
N PHE A 15 32.68 19.06 -17.53
CA PHE A 15 32.95 20.49 -17.77
C PHE A 15 33.70 20.80 -19.07
N LEU A 16 34.11 19.80 -19.86
CA LEU A 16 34.82 20.02 -21.13
C LEU A 16 33.93 19.90 -22.38
N ALA A 17 32.62 19.66 -22.25
CA ALA A 17 31.77 19.28 -23.38
C ALA A 17 30.53 20.15 -23.62
N GLY A 18 30.23 21.18 -22.82
CA GLY A 18 28.97 21.94 -22.99
C GLY A 18 29.03 23.36 -22.46
N CYS A 19 29.54 24.28 -23.28
CA CYS A 19 29.17 25.71 -23.35
C CYS A 19 30.09 26.39 -24.37
N GLY A 20 29.67 26.43 -25.64
CA GLY A 20 30.26 27.29 -26.65
C GLY A 20 29.49 28.59 -26.72
N ASP A 21 29.82 29.57 -25.87
CA ASP A 21 29.45 30.96 -26.09
C ASP A 21 30.60 31.66 -26.83
N ASP A 22 30.26 32.44 -27.86
CA ASP A 22 31.18 33.01 -28.85
C ASP A 22 32.11 34.07 -28.24
N SER A 23 33.20 33.63 -27.61
CA SER A 23 34.38 34.50 -27.45
C SER A 23 35.69 33.71 -27.49
N SER A 24 36.55 34.14 -28.41
CA SER A 24 37.83 33.57 -28.77
C SER A 24 38.75 33.23 -27.58
N SER A 25 39.15 31.96 -27.47
CA SER A 25 40.39 31.56 -26.82
C SER A 25 41.06 30.46 -27.64
N SER A 26 42.21 30.79 -28.22
CA SER A 26 43.03 29.87 -29.02
C SER A 26 43.94 29.04 -28.12
N GLY A 27 43.39 27.95 -27.61
CA GLY A 27 44.14 26.79 -27.09
C GLY A 27 43.42 25.55 -27.62
N ALA A 28 44.16 24.54 -28.10
CA ALA A 28 43.58 23.35 -28.72
C ALA A 28 42.47 22.77 -27.83
N SER A 29 41.22 22.96 -28.25
CA SER A 29 40.07 22.52 -27.51
C SER A 29 40.03 21.00 -27.57
N THR A 30 40.18 20.36 -26.42
CA THR A 30 39.82 18.95 -26.25
C THR A 30 38.31 18.84 -26.05
N THR A 31 37.52 19.58 -26.84
CA THR A 31 36.06 19.42 -26.83
C THR A 31 35.77 18.00 -27.26
N ILE A 32 35.14 17.24 -26.39
CA ILE A 32 34.61 15.92 -26.73
C ILE A 32 33.63 16.14 -27.90
N GLN A 33 33.92 15.54 -29.06
CA GLN A 33 32.96 15.51 -30.16
C GLN A 33 32.15 14.22 -30.03
N TYR A 34 30.92 14.37 -29.57
CA TYR A 34 29.93 13.30 -29.61
C TYR A 34 29.57 12.95 -31.06
N GLU A 35 28.94 11.79 -31.23
CA GLU A 35 28.35 11.36 -32.49
C GLU A 35 27.36 12.41 -33.04
N GLN A 36 27.21 12.52 -34.37
CA GLN A 36 26.41 13.59 -34.98
C GLN A 36 24.96 13.61 -34.50
N TYR A 37 24.32 12.44 -34.39
CA TYR A 37 22.93 12.34 -33.90
C TYR A 37 22.78 12.85 -32.45
N ILE A 38 23.83 12.72 -31.61
CA ILE A 38 23.85 13.30 -30.25
C ILE A 38 23.94 14.83 -30.35
N GLN A 39 24.79 15.36 -31.23
CA GLN A 39 24.92 16.82 -31.42
C GLN A 39 23.60 17.42 -31.93
N ASP A 40 22.93 16.75 -32.87
CA ASP A 40 21.65 17.18 -33.42
C ASP A 40 20.54 17.17 -32.36
N SER A 41 20.56 16.18 -31.45
CA SER A 41 19.62 16.10 -30.33
C SER A 41 19.90 17.14 -29.24
N LEU A 42 21.18 17.41 -28.92
CA LEU A 42 21.58 18.46 -27.97
C LEU A 42 21.26 19.88 -28.47
N ALA A 43 21.08 20.05 -29.79
CA ALA A 43 20.74 21.33 -30.40
C ALA A 43 19.23 21.64 -30.38
N GLN A 44 18.38 20.71 -29.93
CA GLN A 44 16.94 20.94 -29.86
C GLN A 44 16.59 22.00 -28.82
N ALA A 45 15.56 22.81 -29.11
CA ALA A 45 15.19 23.95 -28.29
C ALA A 45 14.44 23.58 -26.99
N THR A 46 13.99 22.34 -26.89
CA THR A 46 13.35 21.74 -25.72
C THR A 46 13.99 20.39 -25.48
N SER A 47 14.34 20.06 -24.23
CA SER A 47 15.04 18.82 -23.90
C SER A 47 14.55 18.20 -22.59
N ILE A 48 14.76 16.89 -22.44
CA ILE A 48 14.47 16.19 -21.19
C ILE A 48 15.32 16.75 -20.05
N LYS A 49 14.70 17.04 -18.91
CA LYS A 49 15.40 17.51 -17.71
C LYS A 49 16.04 16.33 -16.99
N PHE A 50 17.29 16.04 -17.37
CA PHE A 50 18.11 15.00 -16.75
C PHE A 50 19.53 15.50 -16.52
N GLN A 51 19.93 15.62 -15.27
CA GLN A 51 21.23 16.14 -14.86
C GLN A 51 21.82 15.31 -13.70
N LEU A 52 22.98 14.69 -13.96
CA LEU A 52 23.70 13.84 -12.98
C LEU A 52 24.78 14.58 -12.20
N ALA A 53 24.96 15.90 -12.39
CA ALA A 53 26.01 16.65 -11.72
C ALA A 53 25.70 18.15 -11.65
N GLY A 54 26.31 18.85 -10.69
CA GLY A 54 26.17 20.31 -10.55
C GLY A 54 25.11 20.72 -9.53
N ALA A 55 24.73 22.00 -9.55
CA ALA A 55 23.76 22.55 -8.60
C ALA A 55 22.31 22.13 -8.91
N ASP A 56 22.02 21.83 -10.18
CA ASP A 56 20.67 21.56 -10.69
C ASP A 56 20.46 20.07 -11.00
N ILE A 57 20.87 19.21 -10.07
CA ILE A 57 20.67 17.75 -10.19
C ILE A 57 19.19 17.46 -10.37
N ALA A 58 18.86 16.71 -11.42
CA ALA A 58 17.50 16.33 -11.75
C ALA A 58 17.51 14.94 -12.38
N VAL A 59 16.86 13.98 -11.75
CA VAL A 59 16.73 12.62 -12.29
C VAL A 59 15.24 12.32 -12.44
N PRO A 60 14.75 12.00 -13.64
CA PRO A 60 13.37 11.56 -13.82
C PRO A 60 13.06 10.33 -12.98
N LEU A 61 11.83 10.27 -12.45
CA LEU A 61 11.34 9.15 -11.64
C LEU A 61 10.34 8.34 -12.47
N PRO A 62 10.37 7.00 -12.44
CA PRO A 62 11.31 6.13 -11.71
C PRO A 62 12.66 5.96 -12.44
N SER A 63 13.72 5.64 -11.69
CA SER A 63 15.05 5.42 -12.28
C SER A 63 15.97 4.57 -11.43
N PHE A 64 16.76 3.71 -12.10
CA PHE A 64 17.81 2.90 -11.47
C PHE A 64 18.87 3.73 -10.75
N ALA A 65 19.10 4.98 -11.20
CA ALA A 65 20.10 5.86 -10.62
C ALA A 65 19.73 6.28 -9.19
N LEU A 66 18.48 6.03 -8.78
CA LEU A 66 17.90 6.34 -7.49
C LEU A 66 17.51 5.06 -6.71
N MET A 67 18.17 3.95 -7.00
CA MET A 67 18.10 2.70 -6.22
C MET A 67 19.40 2.51 -5.45
N ASP A 68 19.33 2.13 -4.18
CA ASP A 68 20.49 1.72 -3.39
C ASP A 68 20.93 0.31 -3.77
N ALA A 69 22.13 0.19 -4.33
CA ALA A 69 22.68 -1.07 -4.81
C ALA A 69 23.17 -2.00 -3.68
N SER A 70 23.29 -1.49 -2.45
CA SER A 70 23.78 -2.26 -1.30
C SER A 70 22.66 -2.94 -0.53
N ASP A 71 21.47 -2.35 -0.48
CA ASP A 71 20.32 -2.91 0.24
C ASP A 71 19.04 -3.02 -0.59
N GLY A 72 19.05 -2.49 -1.81
CA GLY A 72 17.96 -2.58 -2.76
C GLY A 72 16.81 -1.60 -2.50
N THR A 73 16.96 -0.63 -1.59
CA THR A 73 15.91 0.38 -1.36
C THR A 73 15.98 1.54 -2.34
N LEU A 74 15.02 2.47 -2.31
CA LEU A 74 15.15 3.74 -3.02
C LEU A 74 16.21 4.63 -2.34
N GLY A 75 16.92 5.43 -3.14
CA GLY A 75 18.02 6.30 -2.76
C GLY A 75 17.84 7.73 -3.24
N LEU A 76 16.66 8.31 -3.05
CA LEU A 76 16.34 9.68 -3.47
C LEU A 76 17.09 10.73 -2.63
N PRO A 77 17.57 11.83 -3.25
CA PRO A 77 18.14 12.96 -2.53
C PRO A 77 17.10 13.65 -1.64
N THR A 78 17.37 13.71 -0.34
CA THR A 78 16.45 14.24 0.67
C THR A 78 16.58 15.75 0.92
N GLY A 79 17.49 16.43 0.19
CA GLY A 79 17.81 17.84 0.45
C GLY A 79 18.52 18.09 1.79
N GLY A 80 19.04 17.04 2.44
CA GLY A 80 19.70 17.10 3.74
C GLY A 80 18.79 16.78 4.93
N ASP A 81 17.50 16.53 4.70
CA ASP A 81 16.56 16.07 5.73
C ASP A 81 16.23 14.59 5.57
N ASP A 82 17.04 13.75 6.20
CA ASP A 82 16.87 12.29 6.21
C ASP A 82 15.81 11.80 7.23
N SER A 83 15.09 12.70 7.91
CA SER A 83 14.00 12.32 8.81
C SER A 83 12.87 11.64 8.04
N LEU A 84 12.26 10.60 8.61
CA LEU A 84 11.07 9.95 8.01
C LEU A 84 9.84 10.87 7.93
N THR A 85 9.91 12.04 8.55
CA THR A 85 8.91 13.11 8.37
C THR A 85 9.00 13.82 7.02
N ASN A 86 10.11 13.64 6.30
CA ASN A 86 10.25 14.03 4.91
C ASN A 86 9.70 12.91 4.01
N PRO A 87 8.66 13.16 3.19
CA PRO A 87 8.09 12.14 2.31
C PRO A 87 9.10 11.47 1.36
N ILE A 88 10.16 12.20 0.94
CA ILE A 88 11.22 11.63 0.11
C ILE A 88 12.08 10.63 0.91
N ALA A 89 12.42 10.97 2.15
CA ALA A 89 13.15 10.05 3.03
C ALA A 89 12.29 8.84 3.40
N ALA A 90 10.97 9.01 3.55
CA ALA A 90 10.04 7.90 3.72
C ALA A 90 10.04 6.94 2.52
N MET A 91 10.05 7.45 1.29
CA MET A 91 10.17 6.62 0.07
C MET A 91 11.48 5.80 0.06
N ASN A 92 12.57 6.33 0.63
CA ASN A 92 13.84 5.60 0.74
C ASN A 92 13.78 4.35 1.63
N THR A 93 12.65 4.08 2.28
CA THR A 93 12.39 2.82 2.98
C THR A 93 11.74 1.74 2.08
N MET A 94 11.43 2.05 0.82
CA MET A 94 10.81 1.12 -0.14
C MET A 94 11.87 0.43 -0.99
N ASP A 95 11.58 -0.78 -1.49
CA ASP A 95 12.48 -1.59 -2.33
C ASP A 95 12.12 -1.60 -3.82
N GLY A 96 11.27 -0.66 -4.22
CA GLY A 96 10.89 -0.42 -5.60
C GLY A 96 10.00 0.82 -5.73
N TRP A 97 9.61 1.10 -6.96
CA TRP A 97 8.72 2.20 -7.30
C TRP A 97 7.26 1.76 -7.27
N SER A 98 6.37 2.72 -7.05
CA SER A 98 4.93 2.49 -7.05
C SER A 98 4.45 1.74 -8.29
N THR A 99 3.51 0.83 -8.08
CA THR A 99 2.81 0.07 -9.13
C THR A 99 1.65 0.87 -9.74
N SER A 100 1.15 1.87 -9.02
CA SER A 100 -0.11 2.56 -9.32
C SER A 100 0.04 4.05 -9.63
N MET A 101 1.21 4.65 -9.35
CA MET A 101 1.49 6.05 -9.66
C MET A 101 1.94 6.26 -11.11
N PRO A 102 1.56 7.40 -11.73
CA PRO A 102 2.01 7.73 -13.08
C PRO A 102 3.51 8.02 -13.14
N ILE A 103 4.12 7.85 -14.31
CA ILE A 103 5.52 8.27 -14.54
C ILE A 103 5.52 9.70 -15.08
N ILE A 104 6.25 10.61 -14.43
CA ILE A 104 6.27 12.03 -14.79
C ILE A 104 7.67 12.41 -15.30
N MET A 105 7.73 12.81 -16.58
CA MET A 105 8.96 13.20 -17.27
C MET A 105 8.98 14.71 -17.46
N ASN A 106 9.91 15.39 -16.79
CA ASN A 106 10.07 16.85 -16.86
C ASN A 106 10.96 17.27 -18.02
N PHE A 107 10.59 18.34 -18.72
CA PHE A 107 11.33 18.94 -19.82
C PHE A 107 11.68 20.40 -19.48
N GLU A 108 12.61 20.97 -20.25
CA GLU A 108 13.02 22.37 -20.14
C GLU A 108 13.34 22.95 -21.52
N GLY A 109 13.27 24.28 -21.66
CA GLY A 109 13.56 24.98 -22.90
C GLY A 109 12.37 25.80 -23.39
N THR A 110 12.00 25.65 -24.66
CA THR A 110 10.92 26.43 -25.31
C THR A 110 9.52 26.00 -24.85
N GLY A 111 9.40 24.78 -24.34
CA GLY A 111 8.21 24.25 -23.66
C GLY A 111 7.37 23.31 -24.52
N LEU A 112 6.36 22.71 -23.89
CA LEU A 112 5.49 21.70 -24.50
C LEU A 112 4.12 22.26 -24.91
N THR A 113 3.37 21.49 -25.72
CA THR A 113 1.95 21.76 -26.01
C THR A 113 1.04 20.89 -25.15
N ASP A 114 -0.19 21.32 -24.87
CA ASP A 114 -1.18 20.47 -24.19
C ASP A 114 -1.74 19.41 -25.15
N GLY A 115 -1.86 18.16 -24.69
CA GLY A 115 -2.52 17.11 -25.46
C GLY A 115 -2.06 15.70 -25.14
N PHE A 116 -2.37 14.77 -26.04
CA PHE A 116 -1.91 13.38 -25.94
C PHE A 116 -0.77 13.14 -26.92
N ALA A 117 0.35 12.59 -26.42
CA ALA A 117 1.37 12.07 -27.31
C ALA A 117 0.87 10.78 -27.97
N THR A 118 1.17 10.62 -29.26
CA THR A 118 0.73 9.47 -30.08
C THR A 118 1.88 8.51 -30.43
N GLY A 119 3.09 8.83 -29.98
CA GLY A 119 4.31 8.06 -30.18
C GLY A 119 5.41 8.54 -29.24
N GLY A 120 6.61 7.97 -29.39
CA GLY A 120 7.81 8.41 -28.66
C GLY A 120 7.95 8.00 -27.20
N VAL A 121 7.06 7.14 -26.68
CA VAL A 121 7.19 6.53 -25.34
C VAL A 121 7.06 5.02 -25.46
N TYR A 122 8.06 4.31 -24.95
CA TYR A 122 8.22 2.87 -25.10
C TYR A 122 8.52 2.22 -23.77
N LEU A 123 7.74 1.22 -23.38
CA LEU A 123 7.85 0.56 -22.07
C LEU A 123 7.79 -0.96 -22.23
N LEU A 124 8.75 -1.66 -21.63
CA LEU A 124 8.86 -3.12 -21.68
C LEU A 124 8.96 -3.68 -20.27
N LYS A 125 8.30 -4.82 -20.03
CA LYS A 125 8.53 -5.68 -18.87
C LYS A 125 9.66 -6.65 -19.16
N LEU A 126 10.59 -6.80 -18.23
CA LEU A 126 11.70 -7.73 -18.30
C LEU A 126 11.42 -9.00 -17.49
N SER A 127 12.09 -10.10 -17.85
CA SER A 127 12.03 -11.36 -17.11
C SER A 127 12.83 -11.37 -15.81
N GLY A 128 13.57 -10.29 -15.52
CA GLY A 128 14.44 -10.15 -14.36
C GLY A 128 15.27 -8.87 -14.40
N SER A 129 16.07 -8.66 -13.34
CA SER A 129 16.86 -7.46 -13.15
C SER A 129 18.00 -7.34 -14.16
N LEU A 130 18.27 -6.11 -14.62
CA LEU A 130 19.41 -5.82 -15.51
C LEU A 130 20.78 -5.92 -14.84
N THR A 131 20.82 -5.96 -13.52
CA THR A 131 22.05 -6.13 -12.74
C THR A 131 22.25 -7.57 -12.29
N SER A 132 21.35 -8.49 -12.66
CA SER A 132 21.51 -9.92 -12.35
C SER A 132 22.56 -10.60 -13.23
N ASP A 133 23.13 -11.71 -12.75
CA ASP A 133 24.13 -12.51 -13.49
C ASP A 133 23.59 -13.10 -14.81
N THR A 134 22.27 -13.31 -14.87
CA THR A 134 21.56 -13.76 -16.06
C THR A 134 20.97 -12.58 -16.81
N VAL A 135 21.41 -12.37 -18.05
CA VAL A 135 20.86 -11.33 -18.92
C VAL A 135 19.34 -11.52 -19.07
N PRO A 136 18.51 -10.53 -18.68
CA PRO A 136 17.07 -10.67 -18.77
C PRO A 136 16.59 -10.62 -20.23
N SER A 137 15.44 -11.24 -20.47
CA SER A 137 14.71 -11.19 -21.73
C SER A 137 13.50 -10.24 -21.60
N VAL A 138 12.93 -9.83 -22.74
CA VAL A 138 11.66 -9.10 -22.75
C VAL A 138 10.52 -10.08 -22.44
N ALA A 139 9.84 -9.87 -21.32
CA ALA A 139 8.72 -10.68 -20.87
C ALA A 139 7.36 -10.12 -21.33
N GLY A 140 7.27 -8.81 -21.56
CA GLY A 140 6.03 -8.16 -21.99
C GLY A 140 6.29 -6.78 -22.58
N VAL A 141 5.32 -6.29 -23.37
CA VAL A 141 5.39 -4.99 -24.06
C VAL A 141 4.15 -4.22 -23.72
N LEU A 142 4.33 -3.04 -23.11
CA LEU A 142 3.24 -2.15 -22.80
C LEU A 142 3.07 -1.18 -23.98
N THR A 143 1.86 -1.08 -24.48
CA THR A 143 1.49 -0.40 -25.73
C THR A 143 0.77 0.90 -25.47
N LEU A 144 1.30 2.01 -25.99
CA LEU A 144 0.66 3.32 -25.94
C LEU A 144 -0.76 3.27 -26.55
N GLY A 145 -1.72 3.84 -25.84
CA GLY A 145 -3.15 3.84 -26.19
C GLY A 145 -3.91 2.60 -25.74
N THR A 146 -3.23 1.51 -25.38
CA THR A 146 -3.84 0.26 -24.88
C THR A 146 -3.55 0.04 -23.41
N ASP A 147 -2.28 0.06 -23.01
CA ASP A 147 -1.84 -0.21 -21.64
C ASP A 147 -1.57 1.09 -20.87
N PHE A 148 -1.23 2.17 -21.56
CA PHE A 148 -1.02 3.49 -20.97
C PHE A 148 -1.32 4.62 -21.95
N LYS A 149 -1.45 5.84 -21.44
CA LYS A 149 -1.58 7.09 -22.21
C LYS A 149 -0.49 8.06 -21.78
N VAL A 150 -0.13 8.98 -22.67
CA VAL A 150 0.89 10.00 -22.39
C VAL A 150 0.26 11.37 -22.56
N LEU A 151 0.18 12.10 -21.46
CA LEU A 151 -0.36 13.45 -21.38
C LEU A 151 0.78 14.45 -21.41
N SER A 152 0.75 15.36 -22.37
CA SER A 152 1.63 16.53 -22.43
C SER A 152 0.95 17.71 -21.75
N ASN A 153 1.68 18.43 -20.90
CA ASN A 153 1.17 19.58 -20.16
C ASN A 153 2.12 20.79 -20.32
N ALA A 154 1.63 21.84 -20.98
CA ALA A 154 2.37 23.06 -21.28
C ALA A 154 2.66 23.92 -20.05
N SER A 155 1.85 23.83 -18.99
CA SER A 155 2.02 24.64 -17.78
C SER A 155 3.14 24.12 -16.87
N THR A 156 3.44 22.83 -16.95
CA THR A 156 4.45 22.15 -16.14
C THR A 156 5.64 21.66 -16.95
N ASP A 157 5.58 21.76 -18.28
CA ASP A 157 6.53 21.16 -19.22
C ASP A 157 6.79 19.68 -18.91
N THR A 158 5.70 18.92 -18.74
CA THR A 158 5.78 17.48 -18.45
C THR A 158 5.10 16.62 -19.51
N PHE A 159 5.68 15.44 -19.74
CA PHE A 159 4.95 14.28 -20.25
C PHE A 159 4.65 13.33 -19.09
N THR A 160 3.37 13.07 -18.84
CA THR A 160 2.89 12.17 -17.79
C THR A 160 2.35 10.88 -18.41
N ILE A 161 2.99 9.76 -18.10
CA ILE A 161 2.57 8.42 -18.50
C ILE A 161 1.57 7.91 -17.46
N VAL A 162 0.30 7.80 -17.85
CA VAL A 162 -0.80 7.31 -17.02
C VAL A 162 -1.17 5.91 -17.48
N PHE A 163 -1.06 4.94 -16.59
CA PHE A 163 -1.40 3.55 -16.89
C PHE A 163 -2.91 3.31 -16.89
N ASN A 164 -3.37 2.37 -17.71
CA ASN A 164 -4.76 1.91 -17.71
C ASN A 164 -4.98 0.76 -16.70
N ASP A 165 -3.90 0.11 -16.26
CA ASP A 165 -3.86 -0.89 -15.19
C ASP A 165 -2.56 -0.70 -14.38
N SER A 166 -2.50 -1.19 -13.14
CA SER A 166 -1.26 -1.13 -12.35
C SER A 166 -0.14 -1.95 -13.00
N LEU A 167 1.11 -1.53 -12.78
CA LEU A 167 2.27 -2.37 -13.08
C LEU A 167 2.29 -3.58 -12.15
N ASP A 168 2.87 -4.68 -12.61
CA ASP A 168 3.02 -5.88 -11.81
C ASP A 168 3.95 -5.60 -10.61
N ALA A 169 3.63 -6.11 -9.43
CA ALA A 169 4.49 -6.04 -8.26
C ALA A 169 5.80 -6.85 -8.45
N SER A 170 6.85 -6.52 -7.69
CA SER A 170 8.14 -7.21 -7.69
C SER A 170 8.71 -7.46 -9.11
N SER A 171 8.47 -6.55 -10.04
CA SER A 171 8.74 -6.70 -11.47
C SER A 171 9.68 -5.63 -12.01
N GLU A 172 10.28 -5.92 -13.16
CA GLU A 172 11.37 -5.15 -13.72
C GLU A 172 10.94 -4.53 -15.06
N TYR A 173 11.14 -3.23 -15.22
CA TYR A 173 10.68 -2.48 -16.39
C TYR A 173 11.79 -1.60 -16.98
N VAL A 174 11.76 -1.43 -18.30
CA VAL A 174 12.61 -0.45 -19.00
C VAL A 174 11.76 0.51 -19.81
N LEU A 175 12.11 1.80 -19.71
CA LEU A 175 11.45 2.91 -20.38
C LEU A 175 12.43 3.58 -21.35
N ALA A 176 11.96 3.92 -22.54
CA ALA A 176 12.66 4.80 -23.48
C ALA A 176 11.73 5.90 -24.00
N LEU A 177 12.29 7.10 -24.10
CA LEU A 177 11.70 8.24 -24.80
C LEU A 177 12.45 8.47 -26.10
N SER A 178 11.75 8.80 -27.19
CA SER A 178 12.36 9.14 -28.47
C SER A 178 12.05 10.57 -28.91
N ASN A 179 12.78 11.02 -29.93
CA ASN A 179 12.58 12.30 -30.63
C ASN A 179 11.28 12.38 -31.45
N GLU A 180 10.39 11.39 -31.38
CA GLU A 180 9.02 11.49 -31.89
C GLU A 180 8.14 12.41 -31.01
N LEU A 181 8.55 12.61 -29.75
CA LEU A 181 7.96 13.63 -28.89
C LEU A 181 8.34 15.01 -29.42
N THR A 182 7.37 15.92 -29.48
CA THR A 182 7.56 17.27 -30.05
C THR A 182 7.28 18.36 -29.03
N ASP A 183 7.95 19.49 -29.20
CA ASP A 183 7.75 20.70 -28.43
C ASP A 183 6.53 21.51 -28.90
N VAL A 184 6.32 22.69 -28.31
CA VAL A 184 5.22 23.60 -28.66
C VAL A 184 5.22 24.08 -30.11
N ASN A 185 6.36 24.03 -30.81
CA ASN A 185 6.50 24.41 -32.22
C ASN A 185 6.31 23.21 -33.17
N GLY A 186 6.19 21.99 -32.63
CA GLY A 186 6.17 20.75 -33.40
C GLY A 186 7.57 20.24 -33.77
N ASP A 187 8.63 20.81 -33.19
CA ASP A 187 10.00 20.36 -33.38
C ASP A 187 10.31 19.21 -32.40
N PRO A 188 11.17 18.23 -32.76
CA PRO A 188 11.57 17.15 -31.87
C PRO A 188 12.17 17.64 -30.55
N VAL A 189 11.80 17.02 -29.43
CA VAL A 189 12.49 17.27 -28.16
C VAL A 189 13.83 16.51 -28.11
N GLY A 190 14.82 17.11 -27.44
CA GLY A 190 16.19 16.63 -27.36
C GLY A 190 16.57 15.89 -26.09
N MET A 191 17.75 15.29 -26.10
CA MET A 191 18.39 14.71 -24.91
C MET A 191 19.13 15.76 -24.09
N SER A 192 19.41 15.45 -22.82
CA SER A 192 20.27 16.28 -21.99
C SER A 192 21.76 15.97 -22.19
N ALA A 193 22.64 16.90 -21.79
CA ALA A 193 24.09 16.68 -21.79
C ALA A 193 24.52 15.50 -20.90
N SER A 194 23.81 15.26 -19.79
CA SER A 194 24.07 14.10 -18.93
C SER A 194 23.72 12.80 -19.63
N TYR A 195 22.60 12.75 -20.37
CA TYR A 195 22.24 11.56 -21.12
C TYR A 195 23.21 11.32 -22.27
N ALA A 196 23.58 12.37 -23.01
CA ALA A 196 24.58 12.31 -24.08
C ALA A 196 25.90 11.67 -23.60
N ALA A 197 26.36 12.03 -22.41
CA ALA A 197 27.57 11.46 -21.82
C ALA A 197 27.45 9.96 -21.54
N LEU A 198 26.29 9.47 -21.09
CA LEU A 198 26.05 8.05 -20.86
C LEU A 198 25.84 7.28 -22.18
N LYS A 199 25.13 7.87 -23.12
CA LYS A 199 24.80 7.29 -24.42
C LYS A 199 26.02 7.11 -25.33
N SER A 200 26.92 8.09 -25.34
CA SER A 200 28.03 8.13 -26.30
C SER A 200 28.92 6.89 -26.23
N SER A 201 29.30 6.39 -27.41
CA SER A 201 30.35 5.38 -27.58
C SER A 201 31.74 6.02 -27.71
N ALA A 202 31.80 7.30 -28.07
CA ALA A 202 33.03 8.08 -28.14
C ALA A 202 33.60 8.44 -26.75
N VAL A 203 32.76 8.42 -25.71
CA VAL A 203 33.15 8.61 -24.31
C VAL A 203 32.91 7.32 -23.54
N THR A 204 33.98 6.71 -23.00
CA THR A 204 33.87 5.48 -22.20
C THR A 204 34.32 5.73 -20.77
N TYR A 205 33.43 5.48 -19.81
CA TYR A 205 33.74 5.44 -18.40
C TYR A 205 34.11 4.00 -18.01
N THR A 206 35.26 3.82 -17.39
CA THR A 206 35.81 2.48 -17.07
C THR A 206 35.68 2.11 -15.60
N GLU A 207 35.47 3.10 -14.72
CA GLU A 207 35.37 2.90 -13.27
C GLU A 207 34.33 3.84 -12.67
N GLY A 208 33.84 3.49 -11.48
CA GLY A 208 32.92 4.31 -10.70
C GLY A 208 31.47 4.27 -11.17
N SER A 209 30.64 5.12 -10.53
CA SER A 209 29.19 5.15 -10.73
C SER A 209 28.77 5.56 -12.14
N LEU A 210 29.59 6.38 -12.82
CA LEU A 210 29.37 6.75 -14.23
C LEU A 210 29.55 5.58 -15.20
N ALA A 211 30.49 4.66 -14.93
CA ALA A 211 30.66 3.46 -15.74
C ALA A 211 29.45 2.54 -15.62
N GLN A 212 28.94 2.35 -14.40
CA GLN A 212 27.73 1.57 -14.16
C GLN A 212 26.49 2.20 -14.82
N ALA A 213 26.31 3.53 -14.66
CA ALA A 213 25.21 4.24 -15.29
C ALA A 213 25.27 4.15 -16.82
N GLN A 214 26.45 4.32 -17.42
CA GLN A 214 26.66 4.17 -18.86
C GLN A 214 26.34 2.74 -19.33
N GLN A 215 26.79 1.72 -18.59
CA GLN A 215 26.51 0.33 -18.91
C GLN A 215 25.00 0.03 -18.90
N ILE A 216 24.27 0.53 -17.89
CA ILE A 216 22.82 0.35 -17.79
C ILE A 216 22.12 1.10 -18.92
N THR A 217 22.43 2.38 -19.16
CA THR A 217 21.85 3.17 -20.26
C THR A 217 22.03 2.48 -21.61
N GLN A 218 23.27 2.11 -21.96
CA GLN A 218 23.55 1.42 -23.23
C GLN A 218 22.95 0.01 -23.27
N GLY A 219 22.82 -0.67 -22.12
CA GLY A 219 22.14 -1.95 -22.00
C GLY A 219 20.65 -1.83 -22.33
N VAL A 220 19.97 -0.84 -21.77
CA VAL A 220 18.56 -0.54 -22.04
C VAL A 220 18.36 -0.20 -23.52
N GLU A 221 19.21 0.66 -24.10
CA GLU A 221 19.13 0.98 -25.54
C GLU A 221 19.29 -0.25 -26.43
N LYS A 222 20.21 -1.17 -26.07
CA LYS A 222 20.37 -2.45 -26.78
C LYS A 222 19.14 -3.34 -26.66
N ILE A 223 18.41 -3.31 -25.55
CA ILE A 223 17.14 -4.05 -25.42
C ILE A 223 16.13 -3.49 -26.43
N PHE A 224 15.99 -2.16 -26.52
CA PHE A 224 15.08 -1.53 -27.46
C PHE A 224 15.49 -1.69 -28.94
N ALA A 225 16.79 -1.77 -29.25
CA ALA A 225 17.26 -2.14 -30.60
C ALA A 225 17.14 -3.65 -30.89
N GLY A 226 17.27 -4.49 -29.87
CA GLY A 226 17.38 -5.95 -29.96
C GLY A 226 16.08 -6.72 -29.71
N ALA A 227 14.99 -6.06 -29.28
CA ALA A 227 13.69 -6.68 -28.96
C ALA A 227 12.99 -7.38 -30.16
N THR A 228 13.62 -7.35 -31.33
CA THR A 228 13.22 -8.05 -32.55
C THR A 228 13.14 -9.58 -32.43
N ALA A 229 13.72 -10.23 -31.41
CA ALA A 229 13.59 -11.69 -31.23
C ALA A 229 12.19 -12.15 -30.73
N ALA A 230 11.36 -11.25 -30.21
CA ALA A 230 9.98 -11.53 -29.77
C ALA A 230 8.90 -10.73 -30.52
N GLY A 231 9.29 -9.94 -31.54
CA GLY A 231 8.36 -9.18 -32.38
C GLY A 231 7.88 -7.84 -31.82
N ALA A 232 8.63 -7.20 -30.91
CA ALA A 232 8.21 -5.96 -30.28
C ALA A 232 9.24 -4.84 -30.39
N ILE A 233 8.76 -3.62 -30.68
CA ILE A 233 9.45 -2.33 -30.75
C ILE A 233 10.85 -2.38 -31.39
N ASN A 234 10.96 -2.01 -32.66
CA ASN A 234 12.24 -1.76 -33.32
C ASN A 234 12.55 -0.25 -33.26
N LEU A 235 13.01 0.21 -32.10
CA LEU A 235 13.36 1.61 -31.89
C LEU A 235 14.83 1.81 -32.30
N ASP A 236 15.05 2.74 -33.24
CA ASP A 236 16.41 3.15 -33.58
C ASP A 236 17.06 3.82 -32.37
N THR A 237 18.19 3.27 -31.93
CA THR A 237 18.93 3.81 -30.78
C THR A 237 19.33 5.25 -30.99
N GLU A 238 19.58 5.70 -32.22
CA GLU A 238 19.95 7.10 -32.51
C GLU A 238 18.83 8.09 -32.16
N ASN A 239 17.56 7.63 -32.16
CA ASN A 239 16.39 8.45 -31.85
C ASN A 239 16.05 8.51 -30.35
N ILE A 240 16.69 7.68 -29.52
CA ILE A 240 16.43 7.65 -28.07
C ILE A 240 17.06 8.89 -27.43
N ILE A 241 16.23 9.67 -26.73
CA ILE A 241 16.61 10.89 -26.04
C ILE A 241 16.77 10.70 -24.52
N TYR A 242 16.15 9.65 -23.99
CA TYR A 242 16.28 9.23 -22.59
C TYR A 242 15.87 7.77 -22.47
N SER A 243 16.54 7.03 -21.58
CA SER A 243 16.14 5.67 -21.24
C SER A 243 16.55 5.32 -19.82
N THR A 244 15.76 4.46 -19.18
CA THR A 244 16.00 4.02 -17.81
C THR A 244 15.45 2.62 -17.56
N TRP A 245 15.82 2.07 -16.41
CA TRP A 245 15.35 0.81 -15.84
C TRP A 245 14.83 1.09 -14.43
N PHE A 246 13.81 0.35 -13.99
CA PHE A 246 13.31 0.42 -12.62
C PHE A 246 12.62 -0.88 -12.20
N THR A 247 12.62 -1.13 -10.89
CA THR A 247 11.87 -2.22 -10.23
C THR A 247 10.63 -1.67 -9.56
N THR A 248 9.54 -2.42 -9.54
CA THR A 248 8.34 -2.11 -8.75
C THR A 248 8.42 -2.71 -7.35
N GLU A 249 7.63 -2.16 -6.42
CA GLU A 249 7.60 -2.55 -5.01
C GLU A 249 7.21 -4.00 -4.75
N SER A 250 7.70 -4.53 -3.62
CA SER A 250 7.34 -5.85 -3.09
C SER A 250 5.98 -5.89 -2.36
N VAL A 251 4.91 -5.71 -3.13
CA VAL A 251 3.54 -5.64 -2.60
C VAL A 251 3.18 -6.88 -1.79
N GLY A 252 2.81 -6.69 -0.52
CA GLY A 252 2.36 -7.76 0.39
C GLY A 252 3.44 -8.75 0.87
N ASP A 253 4.71 -8.61 0.48
CA ASP A 253 5.74 -9.62 0.80
C ASP A 253 6.07 -9.70 2.30
N SER A 254 5.99 -8.59 3.02
CA SER A 254 6.12 -8.59 4.49
C SER A 254 5.00 -9.36 5.18
N LEU A 255 3.75 -9.21 4.71
CA LEU A 255 2.60 -9.98 5.21
C LEU A 255 2.78 -11.47 4.92
N PHE A 256 3.20 -11.82 3.70
CA PHE A 256 3.45 -13.19 3.30
C PHE A 256 4.59 -13.86 4.08
N ALA A 257 5.72 -13.17 4.26
CA ALA A 257 6.84 -13.71 5.03
C ALA A 257 6.51 -13.87 6.51
N THR A 258 5.79 -12.91 7.10
CA THR A 258 5.32 -13.00 8.49
C THR A 258 4.37 -14.19 8.67
N LYS A 259 3.43 -14.38 7.73
CA LYS A 259 2.57 -15.57 7.66
C LYS A 259 3.38 -16.87 7.60
N ALA A 260 4.40 -16.93 6.74
CA ALA A 260 5.27 -18.11 6.58
C ALA A 260 6.06 -18.42 7.88
N ALA A 261 6.62 -17.39 8.51
CA ALA A 261 7.34 -17.48 9.78
C ALA A 261 6.43 -17.98 10.91
N THR A 262 5.22 -17.41 11.04
CA THR A 262 4.21 -17.87 12.00
C THR A 262 3.80 -19.31 11.74
N ALA A 263 3.47 -19.68 10.51
CA ALA A 263 3.06 -21.03 10.17
C ALA A 263 4.15 -22.06 10.53
N THR A 264 5.42 -21.73 10.29
CA THR A 264 6.58 -22.54 10.67
C THR A 264 6.68 -22.72 12.19
N GLY A 265 6.49 -21.62 12.95
CA GLY A 265 6.50 -21.65 14.41
C GLY A 265 5.33 -22.44 15.00
N LEU A 266 4.12 -22.29 14.46
CA LEU A 266 2.93 -23.03 14.89
C LEU A 266 3.06 -24.53 14.58
N ALA A 267 3.52 -24.89 13.38
CA ALA A 267 3.71 -26.29 12.98
C ALA A 267 4.71 -27.04 13.87
N SER A 268 5.68 -26.33 14.45
CA SER A 268 6.67 -26.86 15.38
C SER A 268 6.33 -26.63 16.86
N ALA A 269 5.19 -26.01 17.16
CA ALA A 269 4.80 -25.55 18.50
C ALA A 269 5.91 -24.73 19.19
N ASN A 270 6.62 -23.89 18.43
CA ASN A 270 7.80 -23.15 18.89
C ASN A 270 7.94 -21.77 18.21
N LEU A 271 6.97 -20.87 18.44
CA LEU A 271 7.06 -19.48 17.95
C LEU A 271 8.24 -18.71 18.54
N ASN A 272 8.58 -18.98 19.81
CA ASN A 272 9.78 -18.42 20.47
C ASN A 272 11.10 -18.84 19.78
N GLY A 273 11.10 -19.93 19.02
CA GLY A 273 12.25 -20.35 18.22
C GLY A 273 12.38 -19.60 16.89
N VAL A 274 11.28 -19.02 16.40
CA VAL A 274 11.24 -18.18 15.20
C VAL A 274 11.61 -16.75 15.59
N TRP A 275 10.82 -16.11 16.47
CA TRP A 275 11.12 -14.79 17.01
C TRP A 275 11.99 -14.88 18.26
N LYS A 276 13.30 -15.00 18.02
CA LYS A 276 14.36 -15.04 19.05
C LYS A 276 15.33 -13.88 18.88
N ASP A 277 16.14 -13.65 19.90
CA ASP A 277 17.28 -12.72 19.85
C ASP A 277 16.87 -11.35 19.28
N SER A 278 17.51 -10.86 18.19
CA SER A 278 17.18 -9.53 17.63
C SER A 278 15.78 -9.42 17.03
N ALA A 279 15.11 -10.53 16.74
CA ALA A 279 13.72 -10.52 16.29
C ALA A 279 12.73 -10.32 17.44
N ASN A 280 13.18 -10.43 18.69
CA ASN A 280 12.37 -10.28 19.89
C ASN A 280 13.11 -9.40 20.91
N PRO A 281 13.29 -8.10 20.60
CA PRO A 281 14.08 -7.17 21.41
C PRO A 281 13.59 -7.05 22.86
N ASN A 282 12.29 -7.28 23.08
CA ASN A 282 11.64 -7.15 24.38
C ASN A 282 11.52 -8.47 25.15
N SER A 283 12.09 -9.57 24.65
CA SER A 283 11.99 -10.90 25.27
C SER A 283 10.53 -11.33 25.54
N VAL A 284 9.64 -11.02 24.60
CA VAL A 284 8.21 -11.38 24.60
C VAL A 284 8.07 -12.90 24.62
N ASP A 285 7.27 -13.45 25.53
CA ASP A 285 6.93 -14.88 25.51
C ASP A 285 5.76 -15.15 24.57
N LEU A 286 6.01 -15.87 23.49
CA LEU A 286 5.02 -16.22 22.46
C LEU A 286 4.34 -17.57 22.69
N THR A 287 4.49 -18.19 23.86
CA THR A 287 3.90 -19.51 24.16
C THR A 287 2.37 -19.49 24.04
N ALA A 288 1.73 -18.37 24.41
CA ALA A 288 0.28 -18.21 24.36
C ALA A 288 -0.23 -17.60 23.04
N ALA A 289 0.64 -17.24 22.09
CA ALA A 289 0.24 -16.60 20.85
C ALA A 289 -0.74 -17.48 20.04
N TYR A 290 -1.70 -16.82 19.39
CA TYR A 290 -2.78 -17.40 18.59
C TYR A 290 -3.79 -18.26 19.37
N THR A 291 -3.78 -18.17 20.71
CA THR A 291 -4.81 -18.80 21.55
C THR A 291 -5.97 -17.85 21.78
N MET A 292 -7.19 -18.39 21.74
CA MET A 292 -8.43 -17.66 22.03
C MET A 292 -8.98 -18.06 23.40
N GLN A 293 -9.45 -17.08 24.15
CA GLN A 293 -10.18 -17.25 25.40
C GLN A 293 -11.55 -16.59 25.31
N PHE A 294 -12.58 -17.31 25.74
CA PHE A 294 -13.98 -16.87 25.71
C PHE A 294 -14.44 -16.57 27.13
N GLY A 295 -15.04 -15.40 27.31
CA GLY A 295 -15.66 -14.97 28.56
C GLY A 295 -17.08 -15.49 28.71
N SER A 296 -17.87 -14.77 29.51
CA SER A 296 -19.29 -15.09 29.73
C SER A 296 -20.13 -14.75 28.51
N THR A 297 -21.06 -15.64 28.18
CA THR A 297 -22.07 -15.41 27.15
C THR A 297 -23.30 -14.74 27.77
N GLU A 298 -23.76 -13.67 27.16
CA GLU A 298 -24.99 -12.94 27.52
C GLU A 298 -25.95 -12.89 26.33
N LEU A 299 -27.25 -12.71 26.61
CA LEU A 299 -28.22 -12.42 25.56
C LEU A 299 -27.90 -11.06 24.93
N PHE A 300 -28.08 -10.93 23.61
CA PHE A 300 -27.75 -9.74 22.83
C PHE A 300 -28.15 -8.41 23.49
N LYS A 301 -29.39 -8.31 23.95
CA LYS A 301 -29.91 -7.09 24.59
C LYS A 301 -29.22 -6.76 25.91
N THR A 302 -28.88 -7.78 26.70
CA THR A 302 -28.16 -7.62 27.96
C THR A 302 -26.72 -7.22 27.72
N ALA A 303 -26.05 -7.88 26.76
CA ALA A 303 -24.69 -7.53 26.36
C ALA A 303 -24.61 -6.07 25.91
N LEU A 304 -25.47 -5.65 24.97
CA LEU A 304 -25.50 -4.26 24.49
C LEU A 304 -25.75 -3.26 25.63
N ALA A 305 -26.63 -3.59 26.58
CA ALA A 305 -26.90 -2.69 27.71
C ALA A 305 -25.68 -2.54 28.63
N ASN A 306 -24.92 -3.62 28.83
CA ASN A 306 -23.75 -3.67 29.71
C ASN A 306 -22.45 -3.18 29.04
N ASP A 307 -22.42 -3.08 27.71
CA ASP A 307 -21.23 -2.74 26.96
C ASP A 307 -20.89 -1.24 27.08
N THR A 308 -19.88 -0.94 27.89
CA THR A 308 -19.38 0.43 28.11
C THR A 308 -18.45 0.90 26.99
N ASP A 309 -17.85 -0.02 26.24
CA ASP A 309 -16.99 0.35 25.09
C ASP A 309 -17.86 0.86 23.94
N PHE A 310 -19.08 0.35 23.80
CA PHE A 310 -20.08 0.94 22.91
C PHE A 310 -20.34 2.40 23.28
N ASP A 311 -20.53 2.68 24.57
CA ASP A 311 -20.83 4.03 25.07
C ASP A 311 -19.67 4.98 24.76
N LYS A 312 -18.43 4.54 25.02
CA LYS A 312 -17.23 5.34 24.80
C LYS A 312 -16.91 5.55 23.32
N TYR A 313 -16.77 4.46 22.55
CA TYR A 313 -16.14 4.51 21.24
C TYR A 313 -17.12 4.63 20.06
N VAL A 314 -18.39 4.24 20.25
CA VAL A 314 -19.44 4.39 19.23
C VAL A 314 -20.31 5.62 19.53
N ALA A 315 -20.69 5.82 20.80
CA ALA A 315 -21.54 6.94 21.20
C ALA A 315 -20.78 8.16 21.75
N GLY A 316 -19.45 8.11 21.84
CA GLY A 316 -18.61 9.24 22.26
C GLY A 316 -18.77 9.65 23.73
N ASP A 317 -19.16 8.70 24.60
CA ASP A 317 -19.55 8.91 26.00
C ASP A 317 -20.70 9.92 26.20
N ASP A 318 -21.46 10.24 25.14
CA ASP A 318 -22.64 11.10 25.23
C ASP A 318 -23.88 10.28 25.59
N ALA A 319 -24.38 10.47 26.81
CA ALA A 319 -25.51 9.70 27.34
C ALA A 319 -26.79 9.79 26.48
N THR A 320 -26.98 10.90 25.75
CA THR A 320 -28.14 11.05 24.84
C THR A 320 -27.95 10.19 23.60
N THR A 321 -26.78 10.27 22.97
CA THR A 321 -26.38 9.48 21.81
C THR A 321 -26.40 8.00 22.15
N THR A 322 -25.86 7.59 23.30
CA THR A 322 -25.95 6.23 23.83
C THR A 322 -27.39 5.73 23.88
N ALA A 323 -28.29 6.50 24.51
CA ALA A 323 -29.69 6.10 24.66
C ALA A 323 -30.40 5.99 23.31
N ILE A 324 -30.10 6.88 22.36
CA ILE A 324 -30.64 6.86 21.00
C ILE A 324 -30.15 5.61 20.26
N LEU A 325 -28.84 5.39 20.18
CA LEU A 325 -28.24 4.30 19.40
C LEU A 325 -28.60 2.92 19.98
N LYS A 326 -28.40 2.71 21.29
CA LYS A 326 -28.80 1.45 21.94
C LYS A 326 -30.32 1.23 21.87
N GLY A 327 -31.10 2.30 21.94
CA GLY A 327 -32.56 2.26 21.77
C GLY A 327 -32.98 1.81 20.36
N ALA A 328 -32.35 2.37 19.32
CA ALA A 328 -32.60 2.03 17.93
C ALA A 328 -32.24 0.56 17.62
N ILE A 329 -31.06 0.10 18.04
CA ILE A 329 -30.62 -1.30 17.87
C ILE A 329 -31.58 -2.26 18.59
N ASN A 330 -32.00 -1.92 19.81
CA ASN A 330 -33.01 -2.72 20.53
C ASN A 330 -34.38 -2.71 19.86
N GLY A 331 -34.76 -1.61 19.20
CA GLY A 331 -35.98 -1.55 18.40
C GLY A 331 -35.94 -2.48 17.18
N LEU A 332 -34.77 -2.61 16.54
CA LEU A 332 -34.56 -3.48 15.39
C LEU A 332 -34.49 -4.97 15.77
N TYR A 333 -33.74 -5.30 16.83
CA TYR A 333 -33.38 -6.70 17.14
C TYR A 333 -33.83 -7.17 18.53
N GLY A 334 -33.91 -6.28 19.50
CA GLY A 334 -34.16 -6.59 20.93
C GLY A 334 -35.60 -7.00 21.28
N ALA A 335 -36.42 -7.35 20.28
CA ALA A 335 -37.77 -7.90 20.45
C ALA A 335 -37.77 -9.43 20.63
N THR A 336 -36.73 -10.12 20.16
CA THR A 336 -36.55 -11.56 20.32
C THR A 336 -35.13 -11.88 20.77
N ASP A 337 -34.96 -12.51 21.93
CA ASP A 337 -33.64 -12.90 22.43
C ASP A 337 -33.22 -14.25 21.82
N ASN A 338 -32.67 -14.24 20.59
CA ASN A 338 -32.18 -15.44 19.91
C ASN A 338 -30.74 -15.35 19.40
N VAL A 339 -30.00 -14.34 19.87
CA VAL A 339 -28.58 -14.15 19.60
C VAL A 339 -27.85 -13.99 20.92
N ASP A 340 -26.75 -14.70 21.04
CA ASP A 340 -25.83 -14.68 22.17
C ASP A 340 -24.60 -13.86 21.81
N VAL A 341 -24.12 -13.05 22.75
CA VAL A 341 -22.90 -12.26 22.63
C VAL A 341 -21.91 -12.72 23.68
N THR A 342 -20.69 -12.99 23.27
CA THR A 342 -19.59 -13.41 24.13
C THR A 342 -18.41 -12.46 23.93
N GLN A 343 -18.00 -11.78 25.00
CA GLN A 343 -16.75 -11.06 25.03
C GLN A 343 -15.60 -12.03 25.31
N GLY A 344 -14.43 -11.79 24.72
CA GLY A 344 -13.24 -12.60 24.94
C GLY A 344 -12.00 -11.90 24.41
N PHE A 345 -10.88 -12.63 24.34
CA PHE A 345 -9.67 -12.11 23.72
C PHE A 345 -8.92 -13.19 22.95
N VAL A 346 -8.11 -12.74 21.99
CA VAL A 346 -7.12 -13.54 21.29
C VAL A 346 -5.73 -12.97 21.55
N GLN A 347 -4.74 -13.84 21.76
CA GLN A 347 -3.35 -13.42 21.93
C GLN A 347 -2.69 -13.24 20.57
N LEU A 348 -2.38 -12.00 20.17
CA LEU A 348 -1.78 -11.72 18.86
C LEU A 348 -0.41 -11.04 19.01
N PRO A 349 0.62 -11.49 18.28
CA PRO A 349 1.89 -10.77 18.19
C PRO A 349 1.67 -9.35 17.64
N TYR A 350 2.33 -8.39 18.26
CA TYR A 350 2.23 -6.98 17.90
C TYR A 350 3.63 -6.43 17.59
N TYR A 351 3.73 -5.71 16.47
CA TYR A 351 4.99 -5.31 15.86
C TYR A 351 5.18 -3.78 15.82
N LEU A 352 4.13 -3.00 16.12
CA LEU A 352 4.20 -1.54 16.27
C LEU A 352 4.79 -1.16 17.63
N GLU A 353 5.40 0.03 17.69
CA GLU A 353 5.74 0.65 18.96
C GLU A 353 4.51 1.22 19.67
N THR A 354 4.48 1.13 21.00
CA THR A 354 3.41 1.70 21.85
C THR A 354 3.91 2.76 22.83
N SER A 355 5.23 2.96 22.86
CA SER A 355 5.87 3.93 23.74
C SER A 355 5.39 5.35 23.41
N ALA A 356 5.32 6.22 24.42
CA ALA A 356 4.83 7.59 24.25
C ALA A 356 5.62 8.41 23.21
N THR A 357 6.87 8.03 22.93
CA THR A 357 7.78 8.76 22.04
C THR A 357 7.93 8.14 20.66
N GLU A 358 7.70 6.83 20.51
CA GLU A 358 8.01 6.11 19.27
C GLU A 358 6.76 5.63 18.52
N TRP A 359 5.60 5.53 19.17
CA TRP A 359 4.37 4.95 18.58
C TRP A 359 3.96 5.57 17.23
N ASN A 360 4.27 6.85 16.99
CA ASN A 360 3.95 7.56 15.76
C ASN A 360 5.19 7.96 14.93
N SER A 361 6.39 7.56 15.33
CA SER A 361 7.63 7.98 14.68
C SER A 361 8.52 6.83 14.22
N GLN A 362 8.39 5.66 14.86
CA GLN A 362 9.16 4.47 14.56
C GLN A 362 8.32 3.46 13.77
N PRO A 363 8.62 3.23 12.47
CA PRO A 363 7.99 2.16 11.71
C PRO A 363 8.46 0.78 12.19
N PHE A 364 7.88 -0.28 11.64
CA PHE A 364 8.35 -1.64 11.81
C PHE A 364 9.83 -1.76 11.54
N GLU A 365 10.51 -2.46 12.44
CA GLU A 365 11.89 -2.88 12.27
C GLU A 365 11.93 -4.36 11.92
N SER A 366 12.83 -4.74 11.04
CA SER A 366 13.06 -6.13 10.67
C SER A 366 13.72 -6.93 11.78
N GLY A 367 13.19 -8.13 12.01
CA GLY A 367 13.77 -9.13 12.91
C GLY A 367 14.94 -9.89 12.30
N MET A 368 15.30 -9.62 11.04
CA MET A 368 16.41 -10.26 10.33
C MET A 368 17.28 -9.22 9.62
N PRO A 369 18.57 -9.49 9.37
CA PRO A 369 19.40 -8.61 8.54
C PRO A 369 18.97 -8.72 7.08
N SER A 370 19.05 -7.61 6.34
CA SER A 370 18.78 -7.58 4.90
C SER A 370 19.66 -8.58 4.13
N LEU A 371 19.00 -9.48 3.39
CA LEU A 371 19.65 -10.42 2.49
C LEU A 371 20.47 -9.70 1.40
N ALA A 372 20.03 -8.53 0.94
CA ALA A 372 20.78 -7.71 -0.01
C ALA A 372 22.10 -7.21 0.60
N LYS A 373 22.07 -6.69 1.83
CA LYS A 373 23.29 -6.28 2.56
C LYS A 373 24.21 -7.46 2.84
N VAL A 374 23.65 -8.62 3.21
CA VAL A 374 24.43 -9.87 3.40
C VAL A 374 25.13 -10.27 2.09
N SER A 375 24.40 -10.24 0.97
CA SER A 375 24.93 -10.60 -0.35
C SER A 375 26.01 -9.62 -0.82
N SER A 376 25.82 -8.33 -0.56
CA SER A 376 26.81 -7.27 -0.81
C SER A 376 28.09 -7.50 0.00
N ALA A 377 27.98 -7.79 1.31
CA ALA A 377 29.13 -8.10 2.16
C ALA A 377 29.86 -9.39 1.76
N LEU A 378 29.15 -10.41 1.28
CA LEU A 378 29.75 -11.64 0.75
C LEU A 378 30.50 -11.42 -0.57
N SER A 379 30.11 -10.39 -1.33
CA SER A 379 30.73 -10.01 -2.61
C SER A 379 31.90 -9.04 -2.42
N ASP A 380 31.97 -8.32 -1.29
CA ASP A 380 33.10 -7.47 -0.95
C ASP A 380 34.28 -8.30 -0.40
N SER A 381 35.40 -8.27 -1.11
CA SER A 381 36.64 -8.95 -0.70
C SER A 381 37.15 -8.58 0.69
N ALA A 382 36.82 -7.38 1.20
CA ALA A 382 37.20 -6.94 2.54
C ALA A 382 36.32 -7.56 3.65
N GLU A 383 35.08 -7.94 3.33
CA GLU A 383 34.08 -8.40 4.30
C GLU A 383 33.73 -9.89 4.15
N GLN A 384 33.98 -10.48 2.99
CA GLN A 384 33.57 -11.83 2.62
C GLN A 384 33.93 -12.87 3.70
N ALA A 385 35.16 -12.87 4.19
CA ALA A 385 35.62 -13.85 5.18
C ALA A 385 34.93 -13.66 6.55
N ASN A 386 34.70 -12.41 6.96
CA ASN A 386 33.99 -12.08 8.19
C ASN A 386 32.52 -12.52 8.11
N MET A 387 31.84 -12.16 7.02
CA MET A 387 30.43 -12.50 6.81
C MET A 387 30.21 -14.01 6.70
N ALA A 388 31.03 -14.71 5.89
CA ALA A 388 30.94 -16.17 5.75
C ALA A 388 31.15 -16.91 7.08
N THR A 389 32.04 -16.39 7.95
CA THR A 389 32.29 -16.97 9.28
C THR A 389 31.06 -16.83 10.19
N GLN A 390 30.42 -15.65 10.22
CA GLN A 390 29.22 -15.43 11.04
C GLN A 390 28.04 -16.26 10.56
N LEU A 391 27.80 -16.35 9.24
CA LEU A 391 26.74 -17.16 8.66
C LEU A 391 26.96 -18.66 8.92
N ALA A 392 28.18 -19.17 8.75
CA ALA A 392 28.51 -20.55 9.06
C ALA A 392 28.32 -20.89 10.56
N ALA A 393 28.66 -19.95 11.46
CA ALA A 393 28.42 -20.11 12.89
C ALA A 393 26.93 -20.16 13.24
N ALA A 394 26.09 -19.46 12.47
CA ALA A 394 24.63 -19.53 12.55
C ALA A 394 24.03 -20.77 11.86
N GLY A 395 24.86 -21.64 11.25
CA GLY A 395 24.41 -22.83 10.52
C GLY A 395 23.75 -22.51 9.17
N ILE A 396 24.15 -21.40 8.55
CA ILE A 396 23.65 -20.94 7.25
C ILE A 396 24.59 -21.38 6.12
N ASP A 397 24.01 -22.03 5.11
CA ASP A 397 24.67 -22.39 3.86
C ASP A 397 24.54 -21.26 2.83
N THR A 398 25.64 -20.56 2.59
CA THR A 398 25.68 -19.42 1.66
C THR A 398 25.47 -19.80 0.20
N SER A 399 25.59 -21.09 -0.17
CA SER A 399 25.41 -21.53 -1.56
C SER A 399 23.95 -21.57 -2.00
N ILE A 400 23.02 -21.65 -1.04
CA ILE A 400 21.57 -21.72 -1.29
C ILE A 400 20.79 -20.57 -0.62
N LEU A 401 21.45 -19.74 0.21
CA LEU A 401 20.82 -18.63 0.93
C LEU A 401 20.07 -17.65 0.02
N ALA A 402 20.59 -17.40 -1.20
CA ALA A 402 19.95 -16.48 -2.15
C ALA A 402 18.66 -17.05 -2.77
N THR A 403 18.47 -18.38 -2.76
CA THR A 403 17.40 -19.04 -3.52
C THR A 403 16.41 -19.84 -2.66
N GLU A 404 16.81 -20.28 -1.47
CA GLU A 404 16.00 -21.15 -0.61
C GLU A 404 15.40 -20.40 0.58
N GLN A 405 14.07 -20.28 0.61
CA GLN A 405 13.34 -19.56 1.66
C GLN A 405 13.58 -20.15 3.06
N THR A 406 13.68 -21.48 3.18
CA THR A 406 13.98 -22.13 4.47
C THR A 406 15.37 -21.77 5.00
N GLU A 407 16.31 -21.48 4.10
CA GLU A 407 17.63 -21.01 4.49
C GLU A 407 17.60 -19.53 4.90
N GLN A 408 16.84 -18.70 4.18
CA GLN A 408 16.62 -17.29 4.50
C GLN A 408 15.97 -17.10 5.88
N LEU A 409 15.03 -17.98 6.27
CA LEU A 409 14.41 -17.93 7.61
C LEU A 409 15.41 -18.06 8.76
N LYS A 410 16.59 -18.65 8.55
CA LYS A 410 17.64 -18.73 9.58
C LYS A 410 18.28 -17.38 9.91
N LEU A 411 18.06 -16.36 9.06
CA LEU A 411 18.51 -14.99 9.32
C LEU A 411 17.70 -14.33 10.45
N ILE A 412 16.49 -14.82 10.76
CA ILE A 412 15.66 -14.27 11.84
C ILE A 412 16.39 -14.39 13.19
N GLY A 413 16.51 -13.26 13.87
CA GLY A 413 17.19 -13.13 15.16
C GLY A 413 18.69 -12.83 15.07
N LEU A 414 19.27 -12.77 13.87
CA LEU A 414 20.70 -12.49 13.73
C LEU A 414 21.06 -11.00 13.78
N ASN A 415 22.11 -10.70 14.53
CA ASN A 415 22.86 -9.43 14.49
C ASN A 415 24.21 -9.69 13.84
N LEU A 416 24.33 -9.37 12.55
CA LEU A 416 25.59 -9.50 11.81
C LEU A 416 26.39 -8.20 11.89
N THR A 417 27.72 -8.31 11.99
CA THR A 417 28.61 -7.15 12.05
C THR A 417 29.59 -7.12 10.89
N MET A 418 29.99 -5.92 10.48
CA MET A 418 31.10 -5.68 9.56
C MET A 418 32.44 -6.00 10.25
N ALA A 419 33.54 -6.08 9.49
CA ALA A 419 34.87 -6.41 10.02
C ALA A 419 35.39 -5.34 11.00
N ASP A 420 34.88 -4.12 10.91
CA ASP A 420 35.17 -3.02 11.85
C ASP A 420 34.33 -3.08 13.15
N GLY A 421 33.41 -4.04 13.26
CA GLY A 421 32.54 -4.26 14.41
C GLY A 421 31.23 -3.46 14.39
N SER A 422 31.00 -2.61 13.38
CA SER A 422 29.71 -1.95 13.21
C SER A 422 28.60 -2.93 12.77
N PRO A 423 27.32 -2.67 13.06
CA PRO A 423 26.22 -3.48 12.55
C PRO A 423 26.19 -3.47 11.02
N LEU A 424 25.95 -4.63 10.40
CA LEU A 424 25.72 -4.74 8.95
C LEU A 424 24.48 -3.95 8.51
N ASP A 425 23.42 -4.03 9.31
CA ASP A 425 22.09 -3.50 9.00
C ASP A 425 21.51 -2.83 10.24
N SER A 426 21.96 -1.60 10.52
CA SER A 426 21.50 -0.81 11.66
C SER A 426 20.08 -0.29 11.49
N GLU A 427 19.65 -0.08 10.24
CA GLU A 427 18.37 0.54 9.91
C GLU A 427 17.20 -0.44 10.02
N ARG A 428 17.45 -1.75 9.85
CA ARG A 428 16.44 -2.81 9.97
C ARG A 428 15.17 -2.51 9.16
N VAL A 429 15.31 -2.00 7.94
CA VAL A 429 14.16 -1.64 7.10
C VAL A 429 13.41 -2.90 6.64
N ILE A 430 12.08 -2.87 6.66
CA ILE A 430 11.23 -3.93 6.10
C ILE A 430 11.19 -3.81 4.58
N THR A 431 11.71 -4.82 3.89
CA THR A 431 11.73 -4.97 2.43
C THR A 431 11.56 -6.45 2.07
N LYS A 432 11.50 -6.81 0.78
CA LYS A 432 11.59 -8.20 0.32
C LYS A 432 12.87 -8.91 0.76
N TYR A 433 13.93 -8.16 1.10
CA TYR A 433 15.21 -8.71 1.56
C TYR A 433 15.26 -8.94 3.07
N SER A 434 14.34 -8.36 3.83
CA SER A 434 14.25 -8.43 5.29
C SER A 434 12.79 -8.35 5.77
N PRO A 435 11.88 -9.21 5.29
CA PRO A 435 10.43 -8.95 5.33
C PRO A 435 9.75 -9.27 6.67
N VAL A 436 10.44 -9.94 7.60
CA VAL A 436 9.85 -10.39 8.87
C VAL A 436 10.08 -9.33 9.96
N PRO A 437 9.03 -8.76 10.58
CA PRO A 437 9.16 -7.73 11.60
C PRO A 437 9.58 -8.27 12.97
N GLN A 438 10.17 -7.41 13.79
CA GLN A 438 10.46 -7.65 15.21
C GLN A 438 9.18 -7.68 16.03
N VAL A 439 9.00 -8.69 16.86
CA VAL A 439 7.88 -8.73 17.80
C VAL A 439 8.16 -7.79 18.99
N LYS A 440 7.26 -6.85 19.24
CA LYS A 440 7.38 -5.82 20.28
C LYS A 440 6.61 -6.21 21.54
N SER A 441 5.43 -6.81 21.38
CA SER A 441 4.62 -7.34 22.48
C SER A 441 3.73 -8.50 22.01
N LEU A 442 3.11 -9.18 22.98
CA LEU A 442 2.01 -10.10 22.74
C LEU A 442 0.76 -9.45 23.36
N GLU A 443 -0.17 -9.03 22.50
CA GLU A 443 -1.34 -8.27 22.91
C GLU A 443 -2.55 -9.18 23.12
N SER A 444 -3.29 -8.92 24.20
CA SER A 444 -4.60 -9.52 24.44
C SER A 444 -5.65 -8.70 23.68
N VAL A 445 -5.87 -9.05 22.42
CA VAL A 445 -6.81 -8.33 21.55
C VAL A 445 -8.23 -8.79 21.87
N GLU A 446 -9.03 -7.87 22.42
CA GLU A 446 -10.42 -8.14 22.78
C GLU A 446 -11.28 -8.34 21.52
N PHE A 447 -12.23 -9.27 21.61
CA PHE A 447 -13.21 -9.52 20.56
C PHE A 447 -14.64 -9.53 21.10
N LEU A 448 -15.57 -9.18 20.20
CA LEU A 448 -16.99 -9.49 20.34
C LEU A 448 -17.34 -10.66 19.43
N LEU A 449 -17.96 -11.70 20.01
CA LEU A 449 -18.48 -12.84 19.28
C LEU A 449 -20.00 -12.89 19.36
N PHE A 450 -20.68 -12.82 18.22
CA PHE A 450 -22.11 -12.98 18.07
C PHE A 450 -22.41 -14.39 17.54
N THR A 451 -23.28 -15.13 18.21
CA THR A 451 -23.66 -16.51 17.84
C THR A 451 -25.17 -16.71 17.92
N PRO A 452 -25.74 -17.65 17.14
CA PRO A 452 -27.14 -18.02 17.32
C PRO A 452 -27.37 -18.60 18.71
N ASN A 453 -28.44 -18.17 19.40
CA ASN A 453 -28.84 -18.77 20.66
C ASN A 453 -29.49 -20.14 20.41
N GLY A 454 -28.93 -21.18 21.02
CA GLY A 454 -29.49 -22.54 20.99
C GLY A 454 -29.03 -23.44 19.84
N THR A 455 -28.20 -22.96 18.91
CA THR A 455 -27.54 -23.78 17.88
C THR A 455 -26.06 -23.43 17.75
N ASP A 456 -25.23 -24.43 17.48
CA ASP A 456 -23.79 -24.24 17.36
C ASP A 456 -23.44 -23.79 15.92
N PRO A 457 -22.87 -22.58 15.72
CA PRO A 457 -22.51 -22.12 14.39
C PRO A 457 -21.31 -22.91 13.85
N THR A 458 -21.35 -23.21 12.56
CA THR A 458 -20.21 -23.86 11.86
C THR A 458 -19.36 -22.86 11.10
N ASP A 459 -19.96 -21.76 10.62
CA ASP A 459 -19.28 -20.75 9.82
C ASP A 459 -19.10 -19.47 10.61
N ILE A 460 -18.00 -18.75 10.30
CA ILE A 460 -17.61 -17.53 10.98
C ILE A 460 -17.36 -16.42 9.96
N VAL A 461 -17.89 -15.24 10.23
CA VAL A 461 -17.52 -13.99 9.56
C VAL A 461 -16.62 -13.20 10.51
N ILE A 462 -15.40 -12.89 10.06
CA ILE A 462 -14.56 -11.90 10.73
C ILE A 462 -15.01 -10.53 10.24
N TYR A 463 -15.39 -9.65 11.18
CA TYR A 463 -15.76 -8.28 10.89
C TYR A 463 -14.63 -7.31 11.23
N GLN A 464 -14.30 -6.41 10.30
CA GLN A 464 -13.43 -5.27 10.54
C GLN A 464 -14.18 -3.95 10.35
N HIS A 465 -14.15 -3.11 11.40
CA HIS A 465 -14.83 -1.82 11.42
C HIS A 465 -14.10 -0.72 10.63
N GLY A 466 -14.81 0.37 10.32
CA GLY A 466 -14.28 1.57 9.66
C GLY A 466 -13.44 2.47 10.56
N ILE A 467 -12.75 3.45 9.95
CA ILE A 467 -11.87 4.38 10.68
C ILE A 467 -12.66 5.21 11.71
N THR A 468 -11.99 5.60 12.80
CA THR A 468 -12.55 6.39 13.92
C THR A 468 -13.72 5.74 14.67
N SER A 469 -13.95 4.44 14.46
CA SER A 469 -15.01 3.67 15.12
C SER A 469 -14.43 2.47 15.89
N ALA A 470 -15.26 1.47 16.21
CA ALA A 470 -14.85 0.31 17.01
C ALA A 470 -15.64 -0.96 16.65
N LYS A 471 -15.18 -2.12 17.16
CA LYS A 471 -15.77 -3.45 16.95
C LYS A 471 -17.24 -3.52 17.35
N GLU A 472 -17.69 -2.67 18.27
CA GLU A 472 -19.06 -2.55 18.75
C GLU A 472 -20.05 -2.13 17.66
N ASN A 473 -19.60 -1.58 16.53
CA ASN A 473 -20.45 -1.41 15.34
C ASN A 473 -21.12 -2.72 14.91
N ALA A 474 -20.54 -3.88 15.24
CA ALA A 474 -21.13 -5.18 14.98
C ALA A 474 -22.53 -5.34 15.59
N TYR A 475 -22.87 -4.67 16.71
CA TYR A 475 -24.24 -4.72 17.27
C TYR A 475 -25.30 -4.23 16.27
N ALA A 476 -24.94 -3.38 15.31
CA ALA A 476 -25.90 -2.82 14.36
C ALA A 476 -26.33 -3.81 13.27
N PHE A 477 -25.59 -4.90 13.05
CA PHE A 477 -25.90 -5.85 11.98
C PHE A 477 -25.66 -7.34 12.30
N ALA A 478 -24.73 -7.66 13.19
CA ALA A 478 -24.29 -9.04 13.45
C ALA A 478 -25.43 -9.96 13.90
N TYR A 479 -26.47 -9.38 14.50
CA TYR A 479 -27.70 -10.07 14.85
C TYR A 479 -28.34 -10.79 13.65
N ASN A 480 -28.36 -10.17 12.47
CA ASN A 480 -28.98 -10.77 11.28
C ASN A 480 -28.21 -12.00 10.78
N LEU A 481 -26.87 -11.94 10.77
CA LEU A 481 -25.99 -13.05 10.42
C LEU A 481 -26.07 -14.19 11.45
N ALA A 482 -26.00 -13.86 12.75
CA ALA A 482 -26.11 -14.82 13.83
C ALA A 482 -27.45 -15.57 13.79
N ARG A 483 -28.56 -14.87 13.56
CA ARG A 483 -29.88 -15.50 13.39
C ARG A 483 -29.95 -16.40 12.15
N ALA A 484 -29.17 -16.11 11.11
CA ALA A 484 -29.07 -16.95 9.91
C ALA A 484 -28.16 -18.18 10.10
N GLY A 485 -27.52 -18.34 11.27
CA GLY A 485 -26.68 -19.50 11.58
C GLY A 485 -25.16 -19.24 11.48
N VAL A 486 -24.75 -18.01 11.16
CA VAL A 486 -23.34 -17.64 10.92
C VAL A 486 -22.84 -16.79 12.08
N ALA A 487 -21.74 -17.21 12.73
CA ALA A 487 -21.15 -16.42 13.80
C ALA A 487 -20.45 -15.17 13.25
N VAL A 488 -20.43 -14.08 14.03
CA VAL A 488 -19.68 -12.86 13.69
C VAL A 488 -18.66 -12.58 14.78
N LEU A 489 -17.39 -12.44 14.39
CA LEU A 489 -16.27 -12.19 15.28
C LEU A 489 -15.63 -10.84 14.91
N ALA A 490 -15.66 -9.87 15.82
CA ALA A 490 -15.18 -8.51 15.57
C ALA A 490 -14.05 -8.14 16.53
N ILE A 491 -13.01 -7.47 16.01
CA ILE A 491 -11.87 -6.93 16.77
C ILE A 491 -11.63 -5.46 16.40
N ASP A 492 -10.98 -4.73 17.30
CA ASP A 492 -10.55 -3.36 17.04
C ASP A 492 -9.25 -3.32 16.20
N LEU A 493 -9.18 -2.37 15.28
CA LEU A 493 -7.92 -1.98 14.62
C LEU A 493 -6.92 -1.44 15.67
N PRO A 494 -5.60 -1.47 15.41
CA PRO A 494 -4.63 -0.74 16.22
C PRO A 494 -5.06 0.72 16.40
N ILE A 495 -4.86 1.27 17.61
CA ILE A 495 -5.15 2.67 17.96
C ILE A 495 -6.65 3.00 17.95
N HIS A 496 -7.54 2.03 17.70
CA HIS A 496 -8.99 2.20 17.74
C HIS A 496 -9.60 1.46 18.94
N GLY A 497 -10.78 1.91 19.38
CA GLY A 497 -11.56 1.25 20.42
C GLY A 497 -10.72 0.92 21.65
N THR A 498 -10.84 -0.32 22.11
CA THR A 498 -10.09 -0.87 23.26
C THR A 498 -8.57 -0.97 23.02
N ARG A 499 -8.11 -0.79 21.77
CA ARG A 499 -6.69 -0.76 21.38
C ARG A 499 -6.14 0.66 21.22
N SER A 500 -6.90 1.68 21.62
CA SER A 500 -6.39 3.02 21.83
C SER A 500 -5.25 2.99 22.85
N LEU A 501 -4.15 3.73 22.61
CA LEU A 501 -3.02 3.73 23.54
C LEU A 501 -3.33 4.57 24.80
N ASP A 502 -4.13 5.62 24.63
CA ASP A 502 -4.82 6.40 25.66
C ASP A 502 -5.88 7.29 24.99
N ASP A 503 -6.51 8.19 25.76
CA ASP A 503 -7.59 9.07 25.26
C ASP A 503 -7.11 10.10 24.20
N GLN A 504 -5.81 10.41 24.10
CA GLN A 504 -5.28 11.30 23.07
C GLN A 504 -4.66 10.55 21.90
N ARG A 505 -3.98 9.43 22.18
CA ARG A 505 -3.37 8.54 21.20
C ARG A 505 -4.38 7.48 20.77
N SER A 506 -5.45 7.97 20.14
CA SER A 506 -6.60 7.18 19.69
C SER A 506 -7.12 7.73 18.37
N ALA A 507 -7.44 6.83 17.44
CA ALA A 507 -8.07 7.16 16.18
C ALA A 507 -9.54 7.55 16.34
N ASN A 508 -10.18 7.16 17.46
CA ASN A 508 -11.51 7.65 17.82
C ASN A 508 -11.47 9.12 18.28
N ALA A 509 -10.33 9.59 18.80
CA ALA A 509 -10.12 10.98 19.21
C ALA A 509 -9.61 11.86 18.05
N ASP A 510 -8.63 11.36 17.30
CA ASP A 510 -8.06 12.03 16.13
C ASP A 510 -7.69 10.99 15.05
N VAL A 511 -8.35 11.08 13.89
CA VAL A 511 -8.09 10.23 12.73
C VAL A 511 -6.62 10.22 12.31
N LEU A 512 -5.91 11.33 12.53
CA LEU A 512 -4.49 11.46 12.18
C LEU A 512 -3.57 10.61 13.06
N ALA A 513 -4.03 10.12 14.22
CA ALA A 513 -3.28 9.17 15.04
C ALA A 513 -3.03 7.86 14.27
N TYR A 514 -3.98 7.43 13.46
CA TYR A 514 -3.84 6.22 12.63
C TYR A 514 -3.29 6.55 11.23
N LEU A 515 -3.79 7.61 10.57
CA LEU A 515 -3.34 7.97 9.21
C LEU A 515 -1.90 8.50 9.17
N ASN A 516 -1.43 9.07 10.28
CA ASN A 516 -0.06 9.56 10.49
C ASN A 516 0.59 10.23 9.27
N LEU A 517 -0.02 11.32 8.79
CA LEU A 517 0.44 12.03 7.59
C LEU A 517 1.85 12.60 7.72
N THR A 518 2.36 12.72 8.95
CA THR A 518 3.71 13.18 9.25
C THR A 518 4.74 12.06 9.19
N ASN A 519 4.38 10.79 9.24
CA ASN A 519 5.31 9.67 9.11
C ASN A 519 4.67 8.52 8.32
N LEU A 520 4.83 8.60 6.99
CA LEU A 520 4.21 7.67 6.04
C LEU A 520 4.58 6.19 6.28
N PRO A 521 5.82 5.84 6.66
CA PRO A 521 6.16 4.46 7.01
C PRO A 521 5.36 3.92 8.19
N VAL A 522 5.10 4.74 9.22
CA VAL A 522 4.23 4.34 10.34
C VAL A 522 2.77 4.26 9.90
N ALA A 523 2.29 5.18 9.05
CA ALA A 523 0.94 5.10 8.49
C ALA A 523 0.70 3.77 7.75
N ARG A 524 1.66 3.38 6.91
CA ARG A 524 1.68 2.06 6.24
C ARG A 524 1.68 0.92 7.25
N ASP A 525 2.48 1.03 8.31
CA ASP A 525 2.61 -0.05 9.31
C ASP A 525 1.39 -0.18 10.22
N ASN A 526 0.61 0.89 10.43
CA ASN A 526 -0.70 0.81 11.05
C ASN A 526 -1.66 -0.08 10.24
N VAL A 527 -1.70 0.11 8.91
CA VAL A 527 -2.49 -0.77 8.02
C VAL A 527 -1.90 -2.18 7.97
N ARG A 528 -0.57 -2.31 7.95
CA ARG A 528 0.12 -3.60 7.96
C ARG A 528 -0.19 -4.43 9.22
N GLN A 529 -0.09 -3.83 10.40
CA GLN A 529 -0.47 -4.48 11.66
C GLN A 529 -1.95 -4.88 11.64
N SER A 530 -2.82 -4.00 11.15
CA SER A 530 -4.25 -4.31 11.03
C SER A 530 -4.51 -5.53 10.15
N ALA A 531 -3.83 -5.63 9.00
CA ALA A 531 -3.92 -6.79 8.13
C ALA A 531 -3.37 -8.06 8.82
N LEU A 532 -2.23 -7.95 9.51
CA LEU A 532 -1.66 -9.05 10.30
C LEU A 532 -2.58 -9.51 11.43
N ASP A 533 -3.35 -8.60 12.05
CA ASP A 533 -4.30 -8.93 13.10
C ASP A 533 -5.51 -9.70 12.54
N VAL A 534 -6.05 -9.31 11.38
CA VAL A 534 -7.10 -10.07 10.68
C VAL A 534 -6.60 -11.45 10.26
N MET A 535 -5.40 -11.52 9.66
CA MET A 535 -4.73 -12.78 9.32
C MET A 535 -4.49 -13.65 10.55
N GLY A 536 -4.06 -13.04 11.65
CA GLY A 536 -3.78 -13.69 12.92
C GLY A 536 -5.03 -14.20 13.62
N LEU A 537 -6.13 -13.45 13.58
CA LEU A 537 -7.43 -13.88 14.08
C LEU A 537 -7.92 -15.12 13.32
N ARG A 538 -7.78 -15.11 11.98
CA ARG A 538 -8.08 -16.27 11.14
C ARG A 538 -7.24 -17.49 11.49
N ALA A 539 -5.93 -17.32 11.68
CA ALA A 539 -5.03 -18.40 12.12
C ALA A 539 -5.38 -18.91 13.52
N SER A 540 -5.77 -18.01 14.44
CA SER A 540 -6.11 -18.33 15.83
C SER A 540 -7.34 -19.23 15.94
N LEU A 541 -8.32 -19.09 15.05
CA LEU A 541 -9.46 -20.02 14.98
C LEU A 541 -9.00 -21.46 14.74
N THR A 542 -8.12 -21.67 13.75
CA THR A 542 -7.58 -22.99 13.44
C THR A 542 -6.64 -23.50 14.54
N ALA A 543 -5.75 -22.64 15.05
CA ALA A 543 -4.81 -23.01 16.11
C ALA A 543 -5.54 -23.38 17.41
N SER A 544 -6.54 -22.59 17.81
CA SER A 544 -7.37 -22.86 18.99
C SER A 544 -8.24 -24.10 18.81
N LEU A 545 -8.73 -24.37 17.60
CA LEU A 545 -9.41 -25.64 17.28
C LEU A 545 -8.46 -26.83 17.49
N GLN A 546 -7.25 -26.77 16.93
CA GLN A 546 -6.24 -27.83 17.06
C GLN A 546 -5.81 -28.07 18.51
N ALA A 547 -5.75 -27.00 19.31
CA ALA A 547 -5.47 -27.06 20.74
C ALA A 547 -6.68 -27.52 21.59
N GLY A 548 -7.85 -27.74 20.99
CA GLY A 548 -9.08 -28.15 21.68
C GLY A 548 -9.75 -27.03 22.50
N LEU A 549 -9.33 -25.78 22.34
CA LEU A 549 -9.83 -24.63 23.10
C LEU A 549 -11.26 -24.23 22.70
N LEU A 550 -11.69 -24.58 21.49
CA LEU A 550 -13.05 -24.29 21.02
C LEU A 550 -14.10 -25.28 21.54
N ALA A 551 -13.70 -26.46 22.04
CA ALA A 551 -14.64 -27.53 22.41
C ALA A 551 -15.62 -27.15 23.54
N SER A 552 -15.24 -26.19 24.39
CA SER A 552 -16.07 -25.66 25.48
C SER A 552 -16.50 -24.20 25.26
N SER A 553 -16.35 -23.67 24.05
CA SER A 553 -16.73 -22.31 23.71
C SER A 553 -18.02 -22.25 22.88
N PRO A 554 -18.58 -21.05 22.63
CA PRO A 554 -19.68 -20.86 21.68
C PRO A 554 -19.34 -21.29 20.24
N LEU A 555 -18.06 -21.52 19.92
CA LEU A 555 -17.58 -21.98 18.61
C LEU A 555 -17.31 -23.49 18.53
N LYS A 556 -17.83 -24.29 19.47
CA LYS A 556 -17.62 -25.76 19.47
C LYS A 556 -18.12 -26.49 18.20
N GLY A 557 -18.97 -25.86 17.39
CA GLY A 557 -19.43 -26.35 16.08
C GLY A 557 -18.46 -26.07 14.93
N PHE A 558 -17.50 -25.16 15.09
CA PHE A 558 -16.52 -24.80 14.07
C PHE A 558 -15.47 -25.90 13.89
N ASN A 559 -15.35 -26.43 12.68
CA ASN A 559 -14.31 -27.38 12.32
C ASN A 559 -14.02 -27.36 10.80
N ILE A 560 -12.85 -26.82 10.44
CA ILE A 560 -12.40 -26.72 9.05
C ILE A 560 -12.26 -28.09 8.36
N ALA A 561 -11.99 -29.17 9.11
CA ALA A 561 -11.88 -30.51 8.55
C ALA A 561 -13.24 -31.10 8.14
N THR A 562 -14.34 -30.52 8.62
CA THR A 562 -15.71 -30.90 8.26
C THR A 562 -16.41 -29.84 7.39
N GLY A 563 -15.65 -28.89 6.84
CA GLY A 563 -16.16 -27.92 5.86
C GLY A 563 -16.59 -26.57 6.42
N SER A 564 -16.30 -26.26 7.69
CA SER A 564 -16.52 -24.90 8.22
C SER A 564 -15.76 -23.86 7.42
N GLN A 565 -16.41 -22.72 7.18
CA GLN A 565 -15.85 -21.61 6.43
C GLN A 565 -15.56 -20.42 7.34
N VAL A 566 -14.51 -19.68 6.98
CA VAL A 566 -14.26 -18.35 7.55
C VAL A 566 -14.30 -17.33 6.42
N LYS A 567 -15.12 -16.31 6.60
CA LYS A 567 -15.38 -15.24 5.62
C LYS A 567 -14.99 -13.91 6.23
N LEU A 568 -14.81 -12.89 5.40
CA LEU A 568 -14.55 -11.52 5.83
C LEU A 568 -15.77 -10.65 5.55
N LEU A 569 -16.08 -9.74 6.47
CA LEU A 569 -16.90 -8.55 6.21
C LEU A 569 -16.11 -7.31 6.63
N GLY A 570 -15.87 -6.38 5.70
CA GLY A 570 -15.18 -5.13 5.97
C GLY A 570 -16.01 -3.94 5.53
N HIS A 571 -16.07 -2.89 6.36
CA HIS A 571 -16.69 -1.61 5.99
C HIS A 571 -15.65 -0.50 6.01
N SER A 572 -15.65 0.39 5.01
CA SER A 572 -14.74 1.56 4.96
C SER A 572 -13.27 1.14 5.09
N LEU A 573 -12.51 1.67 6.07
CA LEU A 573 -11.14 1.23 6.38
C LEU A 573 -11.04 -0.28 6.67
N GLY A 574 -12.05 -0.88 7.27
CA GLY A 574 -12.09 -2.33 7.48
C GLY A 574 -12.17 -3.12 6.17
N GLY A 575 -12.74 -2.54 5.12
CA GLY A 575 -12.68 -3.06 3.75
C GLY A 575 -11.31 -2.90 3.09
N ILE A 576 -10.61 -1.78 3.36
CA ILE A 576 -9.23 -1.54 2.89
C ILE A 576 -8.30 -2.58 3.49
N VAL A 577 -8.28 -2.66 4.83
CA VAL A 577 -7.48 -3.63 5.59
C VAL A 577 -7.88 -5.06 5.22
N GLY A 578 -9.18 -5.32 5.17
CA GLY A 578 -9.73 -6.65 4.94
C GLY A 578 -9.37 -7.20 3.55
N THR A 579 -9.48 -6.39 2.49
CA THR A 579 -9.11 -6.80 1.14
C THR A 579 -7.63 -7.21 1.08
N THR A 580 -6.73 -6.39 1.64
CA THR A 580 -5.30 -6.69 1.73
C THR A 580 -5.02 -7.94 2.57
N ALA A 581 -5.70 -8.10 3.71
CA ALA A 581 -5.54 -9.24 4.59
C ALA A 581 -5.98 -10.56 3.93
N VAL A 582 -7.10 -10.55 3.20
CA VAL A 582 -7.62 -11.74 2.50
C VAL A 582 -6.74 -12.09 1.29
N ALA A 583 -6.30 -11.10 0.52
CA ALA A 583 -5.32 -11.30 -0.55
C ALA A 583 -4.05 -12.00 -0.03
N SER A 584 -3.47 -11.47 1.05
CA SER A 584 -2.26 -12.03 1.67
C SER A 584 -2.50 -13.40 2.30
N SER A 585 -3.67 -13.60 2.93
CA SER A 585 -4.06 -14.87 3.57
C SER A 585 -4.20 -16.00 2.56
N ASN A 586 -4.73 -15.72 1.37
CA ASN A 586 -5.04 -16.74 0.38
C ASN A 586 -3.85 -17.06 -0.56
N ARG A 587 -2.74 -16.30 -0.50
CA ARG A 587 -1.46 -16.69 -1.13
C ARG A 587 -0.97 -18.01 -0.55
N THR A 588 -0.74 -19.02 -1.39
CA THR A 588 -0.29 -20.35 -0.93
C THR A 588 1.15 -20.33 -0.41
N LEU A 589 1.40 -21.03 0.70
CA LEU A 589 2.73 -21.37 1.22
C LEU A 589 3.27 -22.69 0.63
N GLY A 590 2.56 -23.29 -0.34
CA GLY A 590 2.88 -24.61 -0.88
C GLY A 590 2.60 -25.77 0.08
N SER A 591 1.89 -25.52 1.19
CA SER A 591 1.57 -26.52 2.22
C SER A 591 0.10 -26.42 2.61
N THR A 592 -0.66 -27.49 2.37
CA THR A 592 -2.10 -27.53 2.67
C THR A 592 -2.44 -27.27 4.14
N THR A 593 -1.61 -27.75 5.06
CA THR A 593 -1.78 -27.50 6.50
C THR A 593 -1.51 -26.05 6.86
N ALA A 594 -0.48 -25.43 6.27
CA ALA A 594 -0.15 -24.04 6.52
C ALA A 594 -1.19 -23.10 5.90
N ASP A 595 -1.66 -23.42 4.69
CA ASP A 595 -2.70 -22.66 3.99
C ASP A 595 -4.03 -22.71 4.76
N ALA A 596 -4.41 -23.87 5.31
CA ALA A 596 -5.62 -24.04 6.10
C ALA A 596 -5.68 -23.19 7.40
N LEU A 597 -4.54 -22.70 7.90
CA LEU A 597 -4.51 -21.71 8.99
C LEU A 597 -5.13 -20.38 8.54
N TYR A 598 -4.89 -19.96 7.30
CA TYR A 598 -5.15 -18.59 6.84
C TYR A 598 -6.28 -18.46 5.81
N SER A 599 -6.62 -19.51 5.06
CA SER A 599 -7.57 -19.37 3.95
C SER A 599 -8.94 -18.84 4.37
N PHE A 600 -9.36 -17.76 3.70
CA PHE A 600 -10.74 -17.26 3.70
C PHE A 600 -11.52 -17.82 2.53
N SER A 601 -12.82 -18.04 2.74
CA SER A 601 -13.72 -18.63 1.75
C SER A 601 -14.47 -17.60 0.90
N ALA A 602 -14.72 -16.39 1.43
CA ALA A 602 -15.35 -15.28 0.73
C ALA A 602 -15.09 -13.95 1.45
N ALA A 603 -15.32 -12.83 0.75
CA ALA A 603 -15.25 -11.49 1.32
C ALA A 603 -16.43 -10.61 0.89
N ALA A 604 -17.05 -9.93 1.86
CA ALA A 604 -18.02 -8.87 1.66
C ALA A 604 -17.36 -7.53 2.03
N ILE A 605 -17.34 -6.56 1.12
CA ILE A 605 -16.64 -5.27 1.29
C ILE A 605 -17.58 -4.11 0.99
N GLU A 606 -17.90 -3.32 2.01
CA GLU A 606 -18.92 -2.27 1.95
C GLU A 606 -18.27 -0.88 2.00
N ASN A 607 -18.60 -0.03 1.03
CA ASN A 607 -18.19 1.38 0.96
C ASN A 607 -16.68 1.57 1.21
N SER A 608 -15.86 0.80 0.50
CA SER A 608 -14.40 0.77 0.63
C SER A 608 -13.73 0.97 -0.73
N GLY A 609 -12.42 1.14 -0.80
CA GLY A 609 -11.73 1.46 -2.05
C GLY A 609 -10.23 1.23 -1.99
N GLY A 610 -9.52 1.54 -3.08
CA GLY A 610 -8.07 1.44 -3.14
C GLY A 610 -7.38 2.72 -3.60
N GLN A 611 -6.06 2.63 -3.76
CA GLN A 611 -5.17 3.78 -3.97
C GLN A 611 -5.32 4.82 -2.85
N ILE A 612 -5.05 4.38 -1.61
CA ILE A 612 -5.35 5.04 -0.34
C ILE A 612 -4.99 6.53 -0.35
N SER A 613 -3.80 6.91 -0.82
CA SER A 613 -3.36 8.32 -0.80
C SER A 613 -4.25 9.20 -1.67
N ASN A 614 -4.47 8.79 -2.93
CA ASN A 614 -5.29 9.55 -3.88
C ASN A 614 -6.77 9.52 -3.48
N LEU A 615 -7.25 8.41 -2.92
CA LEU A 615 -8.57 8.28 -2.32
C LEU A 615 -8.76 9.31 -1.20
N LEU A 616 -7.82 9.40 -0.24
CA LEU A 616 -7.90 10.34 0.87
C LEU A 616 -7.85 11.81 0.40
N LEU A 617 -6.96 12.14 -0.55
CA LEU A 617 -6.87 13.49 -1.12
C LEU A 617 -8.10 13.89 -1.95
N GLY A 618 -8.71 12.91 -2.62
CA GLY A 618 -9.90 13.07 -3.45
C GLY A 618 -11.23 13.02 -2.67
N SER A 619 -11.21 12.57 -1.42
CA SER A 619 -12.38 12.48 -0.54
C SER A 619 -12.93 13.86 -0.17
N PRO A 620 -14.23 14.15 -0.37
CA PRO A 620 -14.85 15.36 0.15
C PRO A 620 -14.81 15.49 1.68
N PHE A 621 -14.78 14.36 2.40
CA PHE A 621 -14.69 14.34 3.86
C PHE A 621 -13.25 14.53 4.34
N PHE A 622 -12.31 13.68 3.91
CA PHE A 622 -10.93 13.69 4.39
C PHE A 622 -10.01 14.67 3.65
N GLY A 623 -10.25 14.89 2.35
CA GLY A 623 -9.38 15.64 1.46
C GLY A 623 -9.01 17.03 2.00
N PRO A 624 -9.97 17.86 2.46
CA PRO A 624 -9.65 19.16 3.03
C PRO A 624 -8.71 19.10 4.25
N GLN A 625 -8.90 18.14 5.17
CA GLN A 625 -8.04 17.98 6.35
C GLN A 625 -6.64 17.49 5.97
N VAL A 626 -6.54 16.54 5.04
CA VAL A 626 -5.25 16.07 4.51
C VAL A 626 -4.51 17.22 3.82
N LYS A 627 -5.21 17.95 2.94
CA LYS A 627 -4.66 19.11 2.22
C LYS A 627 -4.23 20.23 3.17
N HIS A 628 -4.97 20.49 4.24
CA HIS A 628 -4.54 21.41 5.31
C HIS A 628 -3.16 21.03 5.85
N ASN A 629 -3.01 19.79 6.31
CA ASN A 629 -1.80 19.30 6.96
C ASN A 629 -0.60 19.26 6.00
N VAL A 630 -0.81 18.84 4.74
CA VAL A 630 0.23 18.87 3.72
C VAL A 630 0.64 20.30 3.38
N ALA A 631 -0.33 21.22 3.22
CA ALA A 631 -0.07 22.61 2.88
C ALA A 631 0.70 23.36 3.99
N LEU A 632 0.50 23.02 5.27
CA LEU A 632 1.26 23.58 6.39
C LEU A 632 2.77 23.30 6.26
N GLY A 633 3.15 22.09 5.84
CA GLY A 633 4.54 21.71 5.65
C GLY A 633 5.13 22.17 4.32
N ALA A 634 4.30 22.23 3.27
CA ALA A 634 4.76 22.49 1.91
C ALA A 634 4.77 23.98 1.50
N SER A 635 4.04 24.86 2.21
CA SER A 635 3.92 26.27 1.83
C SER A 635 4.01 27.22 3.02
N VAL A 636 5.04 28.06 3.02
CA VAL A 636 5.22 29.16 3.98
C VAL A 636 4.05 30.15 3.92
N GLU A 637 3.50 30.38 2.72
CA GLU A 637 2.37 31.28 2.51
C GLU A 637 1.10 30.72 3.13
N TYR A 638 0.82 29.43 2.92
CA TYR A 638 -0.32 28.77 3.54
C TYR A 638 -0.17 28.68 5.05
N ALA A 639 1.02 28.30 5.55
CA ALA A 639 1.30 28.27 6.99
C ALA A 639 1.07 29.63 7.64
N SER A 640 1.46 30.73 6.97
CA SER A 640 1.21 32.09 7.43
C SER A 640 -0.28 32.45 7.42
N TYR A 641 -1.02 32.04 6.37
CA TYR A 641 -2.47 32.20 6.31
C TYR A 641 -3.16 31.45 7.45
N ALA A 642 -2.82 30.18 7.67
CA ALA A 642 -3.42 29.33 8.67
C ALA A 642 -3.17 29.88 10.08
N ALA A 643 -1.93 30.30 10.38
CA ALA A 643 -1.60 30.93 11.66
C ALA A 643 -2.39 32.22 11.92
N ALA A 644 -2.69 33.00 10.87
CA ALA A 644 -3.42 34.26 10.99
C ALA A 644 -4.95 34.09 11.03
N SER A 645 -5.49 33.07 10.36
CA SER A 645 -6.92 32.99 10.02
C SER A 645 -7.65 31.79 10.62
N CYS A 646 -6.93 30.75 11.07
CA CYS A 646 -7.54 29.45 11.39
C CYS A 646 -7.51 29.06 12.86
N THR A 647 -7.11 29.94 13.78
CA THR A 647 -6.92 29.62 15.21
C THR A 647 -8.12 28.98 15.91
N ASN A 648 -9.36 29.24 15.45
CA ASN A 648 -10.59 28.65 15.99
C ASN A 648 -11.40 27.87 14.93
N SER A 649 -10.77 27.44 13.84
CA SER A 649 -11.40 26.65 12.77
C SER A 649 -10.88 25.22 12.82
N SER A 650 -11.69 24.26 12.37
CA SER A 650 -11.17 22.93 12.04
C SER A 650 -10.23 23.02 10.84
N ASP A 651 -9.31 22.05 10.72
CA ASP A 651 -8.42 21.89 9.57
C ASP A 651 -9.17 21.94 8.23
N LYS A 652 -10.29 21.20 8.15
CA LYS A 652 -11.19 21.19 6.99
C LYS A 652 -11.68 22.60 6.65
N LEU A 653 -12.29 23.29 7.60
CA LEU A 653 -12.85 24.62 7.37
C LEU A 653 -11.75 25.64 7.01
N CYS A 654 -10.57 25.52 7.63
CA CYS A 654 -9.42 26.35 7.32
C CYS A 654 -8.99 26.21 5.86
N TYR A 655 -8.83 24.98 5.38
CA TYR A 655 -8.41 24.73 4.01
C TYR A 655 -9.49 25.11 2.98
N GLU A 656 -10.75 24.79 3.22
CA GLU A 656 -11.86 25.18 2.32
C GLU A 656 -11.98 26.71 2.18
N THR A 657 -11.80 27.43 3.30
CA THR A 657 -11.83 28.90 3.29
C THR A 657 -10.67 29.47 2.48
N PHE A 658 -9.46 28.92 2.64
CA PHE A 658 -8.32 29.27 1.79
C PHE A 658 -8.62 29.00 0.32
N GLU A 659 -9.00 27.77 -0.02
CA GLU A 659 -9.19 27.31 -1.39
C GLU A 659 -10.27 28.12 -2.13
N SER A 660 -11.34 28.52 -1.43
CA SER A 660 -12.40 29.36 -2.01
C SER A 660 -11.94 30.78 -2.39
N SER A 661 -10.87 31.29 -1.77
CA SER A 661 -10.37 32.66 -1.94
C SER A 661 -8.97 32.75 -2.56
N ALA A 662 -8.28 31.61 -2.70
CA ALA A 662 -6.93 31.52 -3.25
C ALA A 662 -6.89 31.91 -4.74
N THR A 663 -5.80 32.57 -5.14
CA THR A 663 -5.53 32.89 -6.55
C THR A 663 -5.21 31.62 -7.35
N THR A 664 -5.23 31.71 -8.68
CA THR A 664 -4.84 30.60 -9.56
C THR A 664 -3.43 30.10 -9.27
N GLU A 665 -2.50 31.00 -9.02
CA GLU A 665 -1.09 30.69 -8.73
C GLU A 665 -0.95 29.97 -7.39
N GLN A 666 -1.68 30.43 -6.36
CA GLN A 666 -1.70 29.77 -5.05
C GLN A 666 -2.28 28.35 -5.15
N LYS A 667 -3.36 28.18 -5.92
CA LYS A 667 -3.94 26.85 -6.18
C LYS A 667 -2.98 25.95 -6.93
N ALA A 668 -2.30 26.45 -7.96
CA ALA A 668 -1.30 25.69 -8.70
C ALA A 668 -0.14 25.24 -7.80
N ALA A 669 0.36 26.11 -6.93
CA ALA A 669 1.40 25.76 -5.96
C ALA A 669 0.93 24.67 -4.97
N MET A 670 -0.32 24.75 -4.48
CA MET A 670 -0.86 23.71 -3.60
C MET A 670 -1.06 22.39 -4.33
N THR A 671 -1.61 22.41 -5.55
CA THR A 671 -1.78 21.22 -6.38
C THR A 671 -0.45 20.50 -6.60
N ALA A 672 0.62 21.24 -6.92
CA ALA A 672 1.96 20.66 -7.07
C ALA A 672 2.45 19.98 -5.77
N ALA A 673 2.26 20.63 -4.62
CA ALA A 673 2.61 20.06 -3.32
C ALA A 673 1.82 18.78 -3.02
N PHE A 674 0.50 18.77 -3.30
CA PHE A 674 -0.33 17.59 -3.09
C PHE A 674 0.02 16.44 -4.03
N GLN A 675 0.38 16.72 -5.28
CA GLN A 675 0.82 15.68 -6.22
C GLN A 675 2.14 15.04 -5.78
N GLN A 676 3.10 15.84 -5.30
CA GLN A 676 4.36 15.32 -4.76
C GLN A 676 4.11 14.47 -3.51
N PHE A 677 3.28 14.96 -2.59
CA PHE A 677 2.89 14.21 -1.41
C PHE A 677 2.16 12.91 -1.78
N ALA A 678 1.20 12.97 -2.72
CA ALA A 678 0.44 11.81 -3.18
C ALA A 678 1.36 10.74 -3.77
N TYR A 679 2.34 11.14 -4.58
CA TYR A 679 3.32 10.24 -5.17
C TYR A 679 4.12 9.51 -4.09
N ALA A 680 4.66 10.25 -3.12
CA ALA A 680 5.44 9.67 -2.03
C ALA A 680 4.60 8.80 -1.10
N ALA A 681 3.42 9.27 -0.71
CA ALA A 681 2.50 8.55 0.16
C ALA A 681 1.98 7.27 -0.50
N GLN A 682 1.55 7.33 -1.76
CA GLN A 682 1.07 6.14 -2.46
C GLN A 682 2.20 5.14 -2.73
N THR A 683 3.41 5.60 -3.05
CA THR A 683 4.59 4.71 -3.12
C THR A 683 4.73 3.97 -1.78
N VAL A 684 4.86 4.67 -0.65
CA VAL A 684 5.00 4.01 0.65
C VAL A 684 3.82 3.07 1.01
N LEU A 685 2.59 3.43 0.63
CA LEU A 685 1.38 2.67 0.96
C LEU A 685 1.10 1.50 0.00
N ASP A 686 1.65 1.47 -1.22
CA ASP A 686 1.36 0.44 -2.21
C ASP A 686 1.59 -0.98 -1.65
N THR A 687 2.59 -1.17 -0.78
CA THR A 687 2.83 -2.47 -0.13
C THR A 687 1.65 -3.05 0.65
N ILE A 688 0.69 -2.22 1.08
CA ILE A 688 -0.50 -2.59 1.85
C ILE A 688 -1.82 -2.12 1.19
N ASP A 689 -1.74 -1.48 0.03
CA ASP A 689 -2.90 -0.92 -0.66
C ASP A 689 -3.78 -2.05 -1.22
N PRO A 690 -5.11 -2.01 -1.03
CA PRO A 690 -5.98 -3.07 -1.49
C PRO A 690 -6.06 -3.15 -3.03
N TYR A 691 -5.83 -2.05 -3.75
CA TYR A 691 -5.74 -2.08 -5.22
C TYR A 691 -4.48 -2.82 -5.67
N ALA A 692 -3.33 -2.54 -5.07
CA ALA A 692 -2.08 -3.23 -5.39
C ALA A 692 -2.12 -4.71 -4.98
N ASN A 693 -2.74 -5.03 -3.84
CA ASN A 693 -2.83 -6.42 -3.36
C ASN A 693 -3.92 -7.25 -4.05
N ALA A 694 -4.86 -6.63 -4.78
CA ALA A 694 -5.96 -7.32 -5.45
C ALA A 694 -5.49 -8.36 -6.49
N ASP A 695 -4.30 -8.17 -7.09
CA ASP A 695 -3.76 -9.10 -8.09
C ASP A 695 -3.60 -10.53 -7.52
N TYR A 696 -3.23 -10.65 -6.25
CA TYR A 696 -3.10 -11.96 -5.59
C TYR A 696 -4.45 -12.70 -5.44
N LEU A 697 -5.58 -11.99 -5.46
CA LEU A 697 -6.91 -12.60 -5.47
C LEU A 697 -7.30 -13.09 -6.88
N LEU A 698 -6.79 -12.43 -7.91
CA LEU A 698 -7.05 -12.76 -9.32
C LEU A 698 -6.15 -13.91 -9.82
N GLU A 699 -4.91 -13.97 -9.33
CA GLU A 699 -3.94 -15.02 -9.69
C GLU A 699 -4.21 -16.37 -8.99
N ALA A 700 -5.09 -16.38 -7.99
CA ALA A 700 -5.41 -17.59 -7.25
C ALA A 700 -6.06 -18.66 -8.16
N SER A 701 -5.61 -19.91 -8.02
CA SER A 701 -6.12 -21.05 -8.83
C SER A 701 -7.64 -21.27 -8.72
N THR A 702 -8.26 -20.79 -7.64
CA THR A 702 -9.71 -20.75 -7.46
C THR A 702 -10.07 -19.34 -7.05
N GLN A 703 -10.86 -18.66 -7.89
CA GLN A 703 -11.30 -17.31 -7.59
C GLN A 703 -12.24 -17.34 -6.38
N MET A 704 -11.87 -16.60 -5.35
CA MET A 704 -12.66 -16.48 -4.13
C MET A 704 -13.90 -15.61 -4.42
N PRO A 705 -15.10 -16.01 -3.96
CA PRO A 705 -16.28 -15.16 -4.06
C PRO A 705 -16.10 -13.82 -3.33
N ILE A 706 -16.49 -12.74 -4.01
CA ILE A 706 -16.43 -11.37 -3.51
C ILE A 706 -17.75 -10.65 -3.80
N TYR A 707 -18.31 -10.02 -2.76
CA TYR A 707 -19.40 -9.07 -2.86
C TYR A 707 -18.90 -7.70 -2.41
N MET A 708 -19.12 -6.68 -3.25
CA MET A 708 -18.82 -5.29 -2.92
C MET A 708 -20.07 -4.43 -2.98
N GLY A 709 -20.20 -3.49 -2.04
CA GLY A 709 -21.23 -2.45 -2.04
C GLY A 709 -20.61 -1.06 -2.16
N GLN A 710 -21.30 -0.18 -2.89
CA GLN A 710 -20.98 1.25 -2.99
C GLN A 710 -22.25 2.09 -2.85
N VAL A 711 -22.18 3.18 -2.11
CA VAL A 711 -23.21 4.23 -2.13
C VAL A 711 -22.87 5.33 -3.13
N GLN A 712 -23.85 5.76 -3.92
CA GLN A 712 -23.70 6.84 -4.88
C GLN A 712 -23.36 8.15 -4.17
N GLY A 713 -22.27 8.80 -4.60
CA GLY A 713 -21.87 10.10 -4.06
C GLY A 713 -21.28 10.04 -2.65
N ASP A 714 -20.73 8.89 -2.26
CA ASP A 714 -20.02 8.73 -0.98
C ASP A 714 -18.95 9.81 -0.78
N GLU A 715 -19.13 10.63 0.27
CA GLU A 715 -18.22 11.72 0.60
C GLU A 715 -16.96 11.26 1.37
N THR A 716 -16.98 10.06 1.95
CA THR A 716 -15.87 9.53 2.75
C THR A 716 -14.93 8.71 1.89
N VAL A 717 -15.47 7.70 1.21
CA VAL A 717 -14.74 6.88 0.24
C VAL A 717 -15.31 7.17 -1.15
N PRO A 718 -14.70 8.08 -1.92
CA PRO A 718 -15.24 8.47 -3.21
C PRO A 718 -15.38 7.27 -4.15
N ASN A 719 -16.45 7.26 -4.94
CA ASN A 719 -16.68 6.19 -5.93
C ASN A 719 -15.55 6.12 -6.96
N THR A 720 -15.05 7.29 -7.38
CA THR A 720 -13.88 7.51 -8.25
C THR A 720 -13.24 8.86 -7.91
N VAL A 721 -11.94 9.02 -8.14
CA VAL A 721 -11.23 10.31 -8.00
C VAL A 721 -10.77 10.83 -9.36
N ALA A 722 -10.98 12.12 -9.62
CA ALA A 722 -10.52 12.77 -10.84
C ALA A 722 -8.97 12.71 -10.94
N ASP A 723 -8.45 12.43 -12.13
CA ASP A 723 -7.01 12.34 -12.43
C ASP A 723 -6.24 11.25 -11.64
N ALA A 724 -6.95 10.36 -10.94
CA ALA A 724 -6.41 9.20 -10.22
C ALA A 724 -7.24 7.96 -10.56
N PRO A 725 -6.97 7.29 -11.70
CA PRO A 725 -7.86 6.27 -12.29
C PRO A 725 -8.04 5.02 -11.43
N PHE A 726 -7.17 4.80 -10.44
CA PHE A 726 -7.19 3.64 -9.56
C PHE A 726 -7.80 3.93 -8.17
N ALA A 727 -8.14 5.20 -7.88
CA ALA A 727 -8.64 5.61 -6.58
C ALA A 727 -10.16 5.54 -6.45
N GLY A 728 -10.61 4.91 -5.37
CA GLY A 728 -12.01 4.81 -4.99
C GLY A 728 -12.57 3.38 -5.05
N THR A 729 -13.88 3.27 -4.83
CA THR A 729 -14.58 1.99 -4.79
C THR A 729 -14.74 1.34 -6.16
N THR A 730 -15.17 2.11 -7.17
CA THR A 730 -15.42 1.58 -8.52
C THR A 730 -14.13 1.07 -9.18
N PRO A 731 -12.96 1.74 -9.09
CA PRO A 731 -11.72 1.20 -9.64
C PRO A 731 -11.30 -0.12 -8.99
N LEU A 732 -11.40 -0.25 -7.66
CA LEU A 732 -11.10 -1.51 -6.97
C LEU A 732 -12.04 -2.65 -7.40
N ALA A 733 -13.35 -2.38 -7.45
CA ALA A 733 -14.33 -3.36 -7.93
C ALA A 733 -14.10 -3.77 -9.39
N THR A 734 -13.67 -2.82 -10.23
CA THR A 734 -13.33 -3.07 -11.64
C THR A 734 -12.09 -3.96 -11.74
N LYS A 735 -11.05 -3.67 -10.95
CA LYS A 735 -9.83 -4.51 -10.89
C LYS A 735 -10.16 -5.94 -10.47
N LEU A 736 -11.03 -6.11 -9.48
CA LEU A 736 -11.50 -7.42 -9.02
C LEU A 736 -12.42 -8.15 -10.02
N GLY A 737 -12.77 -7.52 -11.16
CA GLY A 737 -13.59 -8.13 -12.20
C GLY A 737 -15.04 -8.36 -11.77
N LEU A 738 -15.58 -7.56 -10.84
CA LEU A 738 -16.91 -7.75 -10.28
C LEU A 738 -18.01 -7.34 -11.25
N THR A 739 -19.13 -8.06 -11.21
CA THR A 739 -20.30 -7.78 -12.04
C THR A 739 -21.12 -6.66 -11.41
N VAL A 740 -21.33 -5.56 -12.15
CA VAL A 740 -22.15 -4.44 -11.69
C VAL A 740 -23.62 -4.84 -11.58
N VAL A 741 -24.21 -4.58 -10.42
CA VAL A 741 -25.64 -4.67 -10.13
C VAL A 741 -26.15 -3.28 -9.75
N ASP A 742 -27.04 -2.73 -10.57
CA ASP A 742 -27.61 -1.38 -10.44
C ASP A 742 -29.05 -1.33 -10.99
N ALA A 743 -29.68 -0.15 -11.07
CA ALA A 743 -31.05 -0.04 -11.58
C ALA A 743 -31.20 -0.48 -13.06
N SER A 744 -30.11 -0.53 -13.81
CA SER A 744 -30.07 -0.98 -15.22
C SER A 744 -29.84 -2.49 -15.36
N ASN A 745 -29.17 -3.12 -14.37
CA ASN A 745 -28.96 -4.56 -14.28
C ASN A 745 -29.14 -5.05 -12.85
N THR A 746 -30.33 -5.57 -12.52
CA THR A 746 -30.64 -6.08 -11.19
C THR A 746 -30.32 -7.57 -11.00
N THR A 747 -29.64 -8.21 -11.96
CA THR A 747 -29.34 -9.64 -11.90
C THR A 747 -27.91 -9.85 -11.41
N PRO A 748 -27.72 -10.42 -10.20
CA PRO A 748 -26.39 -10.73 -9.69
C PRO A 748 -25.77 -11.92 -10.44
N ASN A 749 -24.45 -11.93 -10.50
CA ASN A 749 -23.62 -13.06 -10.92
C ASN A 749 -23.68 -14.22 -9.91
N GLY A 750 -23.79 -13.88 -8.62
CA GLY A 750 -23.78 -14.81 -7.50
C GLY A 750 -22.50 -14.69 -6.71
N THR A 751 -21.36 -14.97 -7.31
CA THR A 751 -20.09 -15.06 -6.56
C THR A 751 -19.21 -13.83 -6.68
N ASN A 752 -19.41 -12.97 -7.68
CA ASN A 752 -18.55 -11.82 -7.97
C ASN A 752 -19.42 -10.61 -8.34
N ASP A 753 -19.92 -9.92 -7.32
CA ASP A 753 -20.96 -8.91 -7.46
C ASP A 753 -20.53 -7.56 -6.89
N PHE A 754 -20.87 -6.50 -7.60
CA PHE A 754 -20.66 -5.12 -7.19
C PHE A 754 -21.97 -4.34 -7.25
N VAL A 755 -22.59 -4.14 -6.09
CA VAL A 755 -23.91 -3.49 -5.97
C VAL A 755 -23.75 -2.00 -5.72
N LYS A 756 -24.44 -1.21 -6.55
CA LYS A 756 -24.45 0.25 -6.44
C LYS A 756 -25.78 0.72 -5.87
N PHE A 757 -25.73 1.33 -4.69
CA PHE A 757 -26.86 1.86 -3.96
C PHE A 757 -27.06 3.35 -4.29
N GLY A 758 -28.31 3.79 -4.36
CA GLY A 758 -28.68 5.15 -4.73
C GLY A 758 -28.32 6.22 -3.69
N LYS A 759 -28.37 7.48 -4.12
CA LYS A 759 -27.95 8.68 -3.37
C LYS A 759 -28.65 8.98 -2.04
N ASP A 760 -29.73 8.26 -1.72
CA ASP A 760 -30.40 8.48 -0.44
C ASP A 760 -29.62 7.77 0.69
N ALA A 761 -28.77 6.79 0.36
CA ALA A 761 -27.76 6.25 1.26
C ALA A 761 -26.49 7.11 1.33
N VAL A 762 -25.77 6.98 2.44
CA VAL A 762 -24.47 7.61 2.67
C VAL A 762 -23.47 6.58 3.23
N HIS A 763 -22.21 7.00 3.45
CA HIS A 763 -21.08 6.11 3.75
C HIS A 763 -21.34 5.07 4.84
N SER A 764 -21.98 5.46 5.94
CA SER A 764 -22.23 4.60 7.10
C SER A 764 -23.65 4.00 7.13
N THR A 765 -24.45 4.18 6.07
CA THR A 765 -25.80 3.59 5.96
C THR A 765 -25.77 2.07 6.07
N PHE A 766 -24.69 1.40 5.65
CA PHE A 766 -24.50 -0.03 5.92
C PHE A 766 -24.61 -0.33 7.41
N VAL A 767 -23.88 0.38 8.26
CA VAL A 767 -23.86 0.14 9.71
C VAL A 767 -25.17 0.55 10.35
N ALA A 768 -25.68 1.76 10.07
CA ALA A 768 -26.94 2.25 10.60
C ALA A 768 -27.51 3.37 9.71
N PRO A 769 -28.83 3.58 9.67
CA PRO A 769 -29.41 4.76 9.03
C PRO A 769 -28.79 6.06 9.58
N GLN A 770 -28.36 6.95 8.69
CA GLN A 770 -27.69 8.21 9.01
C GLN A 770 -28.59 9.44 8.84
N ASP A 771 -29.67 9.32 8.05
CA ASP A 771 -30.63 10.40 7.86
C ASP A 771 -31.49 10.61 9.12
N ASP A 772 -31.75 11.87 9.49
CA ASP A 772 -32.49 12.24 10.70
C ASP A 772 -33.96 12.62 10.44
N SER A 773 -34.45 12.42 9.21
CA SER A 773 -35.79 12.83 8.83
C SER A 773 -36.88 12.00 9.54
N THR A 774 -38.05 12.62 9.70
CA THR A 774 -39.18 12.04 10.46
C THR A 774 -40.42 11.90 9.56
N PRO A 775 -41.24 10.82 9.70
CA PRO A 775 -41.21 9.83 10.78
C PRO A 775 -40.18 8.70 10.60
N LEU A 776 -39.52 8.58 9.45
CA LEU A 776 -38.52 7.53 9.17
C LEU A 776 -37.35 8.12 8.35
N PRO A 777 -36.10 7.69 8.63
CA PRO A 777 -34.94 8.05 7.82
C PRO A 777 -35.11 7.69 6.34
N LEU A 778 -34.66 8.56 5.43
CA LEU A 778 -34.68 8.33 3.99
C LEU A 778 -33.83 7.13 3.57
N ASP A 779 -32.73 6.88 4.28
CA ASP A 779 -31.77 5.83 3.98
C ASP A 779 -32.11 4.47 4.64
N LEU A 780 -33.24 4.39 5.35
CA LEU A 780 -33.64 3.17 6.06
C LEU A 780 -33.84 1.97 5.11
N SER A 781 -34.46 2.17 3.94
CA SER A 781 -34.63 1.08 2.96
C SER A 781 -33.29 0.61 2.40
N HIS A 782 -32.34 1.52 2.20
CA HIS A 782 -31.00 1.22 1.74
C HIS A 782 -30.25 0.40 2.79
N HIS A 783 -30.29 0.83 4.06
CA HIS A 783 -29.73 0.08 5.19
C HIS A 783 -30.28 -1.35 5.24
N VAL A 784 -31.60 -1.52 5.17
CA VAL A 784 -32.24 -2.85 5.18
C VAL A 784 -31.79 -3.69 3.98
N SER A 785 -31.68 -3.10 2.79
CA SER A 785 -31.26 -3.79 1.57
C SER A 785 -29.79 -4.24 1.67
N MET A 786 -28.88 -3.35 2.05
CA MET A 786 -27.46 -3.67 2.26
C MET A 786 -27.28 -4.82 3.28
N GLN A 787 -28.01 -4.75 4.39
CA GLN A 787 -27.98 -5.80 5.41
C GLN A 787 -28.53 -7.14 4.92
N THR A 788 -29.60 -7.11 4.11
CA THR A 788 -30.19 -8.30 3.52
C THR A 788 -29.22 -8.96 2.53
N GLN A 789 -28.58 -8.17 1.69
CA GLN A 789 -27.62 -8.66 0.68
C GLN A 789 -26.34 -9.20 1.31
N ALA A 790 -25.81 -8.52 2.34
CA ALA A 790 -24.65 -9.02 3.07
C ALA A 790 -24.94 -10.37 3.76
N VAL A 791 -26.13 -10.54 4.35
CA VAL A 791 -26.54 -11.82 4.95
C VAL A 791 -26.71 -12.91 3.90
N ASP A 792 -27.39 -12.59 2.79
CA ASP A 792 -27.61 -13.52 1.67
C ASP A 792 -26.27 -14.05 1.14
N PHE A 793 -25.32 -13.15 0.83
CA PHE A 793 -24.00 -13.52 0.34
C PHE A 793 -23.17 -14.29 1.38
N LEU A 794 -23.10 -13.82 2.63
CA LEU A 794 -22.22 -14.44 3.64
C LEU A 794 -22.74 -15.77 4.19
N LEU A 795 -24.00 -16.13 3.91
CA LEU A 795 -24.56 -17.42 4.28
C LEU A 795 -23.90 -18.56 3.49
N ASP A 796 -23.83 -18.43 2.17
CA ASP A 796 -23.42 -19.52 1.26
C ASP A 796 -22.45 -19.11 0.14
N ASN A 797 -21.89 -17.90 0.23
CA ASN A 797 -21.00 -17.26 -0.75
C ASN A 797 -21.68 -16.92 -2.09
N ALA A 798 -23.00 -16.74 -2.10
CA ALA A 798 -23.73 -16.38 -3.30
C ALA A 798 -24.76 -15.26 -3.03
N LEU A 799 -24.73 -14.20 -3.85
CA LEU A 799 -25.76 -13.19 -3.88
C LEU A 799 -26.91 -13.63 -4.80
N THR A 800 -28.12 -13.68 -4.28
CA THR A 800 -29.31 -14.14 -4.99
C THR A 800 -30.12 -12.96 -5.52
N ALA A 801 -30.80 -13.16 -6.65
CA ALA A 801 -31.70 -12.13 -7.19
C ALA A 801 -32.87 -11.78 -6.25
N ALA A 802 -33.14 -12.59 -5.23
CA ALA A 802 -34.22 -12.35 -4.27
C ALA A 802 -33.84 -11.32 -3.20
N SER A 803 -32.55 -11.09 -2.94
CA SER A 803 -32.07 -10.07 -2.00
C SER A 803 -31.93 -8.68 -2.64
N ILE A 804 -31.98 -8.60 -3.98
CA ILE A 804 -31.87 -7.34 -4.72
C ILE A 804 -33.20 -6.57 -4.70
N ASP A 805 -33.19 -5.41 -4.05
CA ASP A 805 -34.27 -4.42 -4.14
C ASP A 805 -33.90 -3.33 -5.16
N GLY A 806 -34.51 -3.38 -6.34
CA GLY A 806 -34.26 -2.40 -7.40
C GLY A 806 -34.68 -0.96 -7.07
N SER A 807 -35.43 -0.72 -5.98
CA SER A 807 -35.84 0.63 -5.59
C SER A 807 -34.77 1.44 -4.86
N VAL A 808 -33.69 0.78 -4.42
CA VAL A 808 -32.58 1.40 -3.67
C VAL A 808 -31.26 1.42 -4.45
N LEU A 809 -31.29 1.03 -5.73
CA LEU A 809 -30.10 0.99 -6.59
C LEU A 809 -29.86 2.34 -7.27
N GLU A 810 -28.59 2.58 -7.63
CA GLU A 810 -28.14 3.74 -8.42
C GLU A 810 -28.73 3.80 -9.83
#